data_AF-A0A9Q8ZAP4-F1
#
_entry.id   AF-A0A9Q8ZAP4-F1
#
_cell.length_a   1.000
_cell.length_b   1.000
_cell.length_c   1.000
_cell.angle_alpha   90.00
_cell.angle_beta   90.00
_cell.angle_gamma   90.00
#
_symmetry.space_group_name_H-M   'P 1'
#
loop_
_entity.id
_entity.type
_entity.pdbx_description
1 polymer ?
#
loop_
_entity_poly.entity_id
_entity_poly.type
_entity_poly.pdbx_seq_one_letter_code
_entity_poly.pdbx_strand_id
1 'polypeptide(L)'
;MASVTQNNKRARSPSRSPSRSPPRQRKRPGAGARVSAADREAARKRQQAREEEAARRAHEEAAQRGVHDVVKQHYNMVPERGREWRNTDSKIKGLRSFNNWIKSSIIHKFIGDERNLKILDIGCGKGGDLGKWEKSRKVELYVGCDPADVSIRQAKDRFAQMQRKNRRLFHGEFYAKDCFGEWLGDIPIIKEVGIDPGAGAGNAMAQRWGGGGWDMVTMMFCMHYAFESETKARGMLRNVAGALKKGGRFIGCIPNSDILSQKVIEHHKAKGTAPPEVNDNVEDDDDRPTFASDDEDDWDPEKSLDSPKPADTEHKNGDKPAEAKEQPKEEQEDGEVEDEGFSFGNSIYSVKFPGKTPPDGTFRPPYGWKYSYWLTEAVEAPEYVVPWEAFRALAEDFNLELQYRKPFREIWEEQKDDPVLGPLSEVMKVRDRATGRLLTSEEELEAADFYHAFYSLPFRYYRLELDFSPSRYLLGLIFGSSEADKMVADALVYHPTVSHYLKFVATTVGRDKVLRTLQYFSRFLAWYLYRTNRPASTIAPFDATKKTFGQTRKLMRVGKFVEHFKAAAIASDAKSMDPVLRFTAIGRQLGYAFYMLCDNACVLDATAIRKSSFAPRLLREGYRAWFAGISFSIASGIYSYYNLLQRSKAITQSSDPEKVVETKKLQVELNAVKVQLISDLCDITIPSSALGWVDLDDGIVGLAGTTSSLLGVWAQWKKTA
;
A
#
# COMPACT_ATOMS: atom_id res chain seq x y z
N MET A 1 4.29 76.11 28.06
CA MET A 1 4.71 74.75 27.65
C MET A 1 5.49 74.13 28.81
N ALA A 2 5.19 72.85 29.10
CA ALA A 2 5.99 71.85 29.82
C ALA A 2 6.49 72.08 31.27
N SER A 3 6.06 71.13 32.11
CA SER A 3 6.72 70.48 33.26
C SER A 3 7.21 71.32 34.45
N VAL A 4 6.78 70.92 35.66
CA VAL A 4 7.61 70.30 36.72
C VAL A 4 6.71 70.16 37.95
N THR A 5 6.54 68.93 38.45
CA THR A 5 5.86 68.64 39.72
C THR A 5 6.85 67.97 40.67
N GLN A 6 7.15 68.63 41.79
CA GLN A 6 7.72 68.00 42.98
C GLN A 6 7.13 68.61 44.26
N ASN A 7 6.74 67.70 45.16
CA ASN A 7 6.70 67.78 46.62
C ASN A 7 6.16 69.04 47.31
N ASN A 8 5.03 68.89 48.02
CA ASN A 8 5.13 68.82 49.48
C ASN A 8 3.93 68.15 50.18
N LYS A 9 4.25 67.58 51.34
CA LYS A 9 3.45 66.73 52.22
C LYS A 9 2.23 67.44 52.82
N ARG A 10 1.11 66.72 52.98
CA ARG A 10 0.12 66.97 54.04
C ARG A 10 -0.53 65.68 54.55
N ALA A 11 -0.69 65.64 55.86
CA ALA A 11 -1.05 64.52 56.71
C ALA A 11 -2.52 64.08 56.59
N ARG A 12 -2.77 62.79 56.88
CA ARG A 12 -4.10 62.24 57.22
C ARG A 12 -3.98 61.18 58.32
N SER A 13 -5.07 61.09 59.06
CA SER A 13 -5.24 60.73 60.48
C SER A 13 -5.21 59.22 60.78
N PRO A 14 -4.99 58.81 62.05
CA PRO A 14 -4.89 57.41 62.45
C PRO A 14 -6.28 56.79 62.69
N SER A 15 -6.60 55.71 61.98
CA SER A 15 -7.82 54.92 62.21
C SER A 15 -7.60 53.82 63.24
N ARG A 16 -8.34 53.97 64.34
CA ARG A 16 -8.71 53.04 65.43
C ARG A 16 -8.36 51.55 65.26
N SER A 17 -7.72 51.05 66.31
CA SER A 17 -7.46 49.65 66.66
C SER A 17 -8.76 48.82 66.76
N PRO A 18 -8.83 47.59 66.21
CA PRO A 18 -9.92 46.67 66.49
C PRO A 18 -9.73 45.99 67.86
N SER A 19 -10.82 45.94 68.60
CA SER A 19 -10.98 45.34 69.92
C SER A 19 -10.65 43.85 69.97
N ARG A 20 -9.99 43.48 71.07
CA ARG A 20 -9.63 42.13 71.53
C ARG A 20 -10.85 41.21 71.63
N SER A 21 -10.96 40.22 70.75
CA SER A 21 -11.89 39.09 70.89
C SER A 21 -11.24 37.99 71.74
N PRO A 22 -11.98 37.29 72.63
CA PRO A 22 -11.40 36.28 73.51
C PRO A 22 -11.08 34.98 72.73
N PRO A 23 -10.11 34.16 73.18
CA PRO A 23 -9.69 32.97 72.47
C PRO A 23 -10.81 31.93 72.42
N ARG A 24 -11.09 31.42 71.21
CA ARG A 24 -12.06 30.35 70.96
C ARG A 24 -11.59 29.08 71.68
N GLN A 25 -12.34 28.64 72.70
CA GLN A 25 -12.06 27.37 73.38
C GLN A 25 -12.10 26.21 72.38
N ARG A 26 -10.99 25.46 72.28
CA ARG A 26 -10.95 24.19 71.56
C ARG A 26 -11.83 23.20 72.31
N LYS A 27 -12.97 22.82 71.73
CA LYS A 27 -13.77 21.68 72.21
C LYS A 27 -12.89 20.43 72.17
N ARG A 28 -12.62 19.84 73.33
CA ARG A 28 -12.09 18.47 73.44
C ARG A 28 -13.06 17.53 72.71
N PRO A 29 -12.60 16.64 71.81
CA PRO A 29 -13.46 15.60 71.26
C PRO A 29 -13.89 14.69 72.41
N GLY A 30 -15.18 14.71 72.73
CA GLY A 30 -15.79 13.77 73.66
C GLY A 30 -15.73 12.35 73.10
N ALA A 31 -15.50 11.39 73.99
CA ALA A 31 -15.55 9.98 73.70
C ALA A 31 -16.94 9.59 73.16
N GLY A 32 -17.02 9.21 71.88
CA GLY A 32 -18.29 8.85 71.25
C GLY A 32 -18.17 8.63 69.75
N ALA A 33 -17.50 7.54 69.38
CA ALA A 33 -17.62 6.76 68.14
C ALA A 33 -16.26 6.08 67.86
N ARG A 34 -15.91 5.08 68.68
CA ARG A 34 -14.92 4.09 68.25
C ARG A 34 -15.59 3.29 67.13
N VAL A 35 -15.50 3.79 65.90
CA VAL A 35 -15.77 2.98 64.70
C VAL A 35 -14.90 1.74 64.85
N SER A 36 -15.52 0.57 64.99
CA SER A 36 -14.78 -0.65 65.26
C SER A 36 -13.83 -0.93 64.09
N ALA A 37 -12.74 -1.65 64.34
CA ALA A 37 -11.82 -2.06 63.26
C ALA A 37 -12.59 -2.79 62.14
N ALA A 38 -13.60 -3.59 62.52
CA ALA A 38 -14.50 -4.28 61.61
C ALA A 38 -15.38 -3.32 60.77
N ASP A 39 -15.88 -2.23 61.34
CA ASP A 39 -16.68 -1.24 60.59
C ASP A 39 -15.84 -0.43 59.60
N ARG A 40 -14.57 -0.14 59.94
CA ARG A 40 -13.62 0.50 59.01
C ARG A 40 -13.25 -0.44 57.87
N GLU A 41 -13.07 -1.72 58.16
CA GLU A 41 -12.74 -2.74 57.17
C GLU A 41 -13.94 -3.05 56.27
N ALA A 42 -15.16 -3.08 56.83
CA ALA A 42 -16.40 -3.22 56.07
C ALA A 42 -16.68 -2.01 55.17
N ALA A 43 -16.39 -0.79 55.64
CA ALA A 43 -16.48 0.41 54.81
C ALA A 43 -15.45 0.39 53.68
N ARG A 44 -14.22 -0.08 53.94
CA ARG A 44 -13.16 -0.23 52.95
C ARG A 44 -13.49 -1.30 51.90
N LYS A 45 -14.05 -2.44 52.31
CA LYS A 45 -14.56 -3.48 51.40
C LYS A 45 -15.75 -2.99 50.56
N ARG A 46 -16.69 -2.24 51.14
CA ARG A 46 -17.81 -1.64 50.38
C ARG A 46 -17.34 -0.57 49.39
N GLN A 47 -16.27 0.13 49.71
CA GLN A 47 -15.67 1.11 48.82
C GLN A 47 -14.91 0.42 47.68
N GLN A 48 -14.12 -0.62 47.97
CA GLN A 48 -13.47 -1.46 46.98
C GLN A 48 -14.47 -2.15 46.05
N ALA A 49 -15.56 -2.72 46.60
CA ALA A 49 -16.59 -3.36 45.79
C ALA A 49 -17.32 -2.36 44.86
N ARG A 50 -17.54 -1.11 45.30
CA ARG A 50 -18.11 -0.06 44.42
C ARG A 50 -17.11 0.42 43.37
N GLU A 51 -15.83 0.50 43.73
CA GLU A 51 -14.76 0.84 42.79
C GLU A 51 -14.57 -0.26 41.74
N GLU A 52 -14.65 -1.54 42.13
CA GLU A 52 -14.63 -2.71 41.25
C GLU A 52 -15.88 -2.78 40.36
N GLU A 53 -17.07 -2.52 40.90
CA GLU A 53 -18.31 -2.50 40.12
C GLU A 53 -18.36 -1.31 39.15
N ALA A 54 -17.86 -0.14 39.56
CA ALA A 54 -17.71 1.02 38.67
C ALA A 54 -16.64 0.77 37.59
N ALA A 55 -15.54 0.08 37.92
CA ALA A 55 -14.53 -0.33 36.95
C ALA A 55 -15.07 -1.36 35.97
N ARG A 56 -15.85 -2.34 36.43
CA ARG A 56 -16.49 -3.35 35.59
C ARG A 56 -17.54 -2.74 34.66
N ARG A 57 -18.36 -1.81 35.17
CA ARG A 57 -19.35 -1.08 34.37
C ARG A 57 -18.70 -0.13 33.38
N ALA A 58 -17.59 0.52 33.75
CA ALA A 58 -16.79 1.31 32.82
C ALA A 58 -16.12 0.43 31.75
N HIS A 59 -15.70 -0.79 32.10
CA HIS A 59 -15.16 -1.78 31.17
C HIS A 59 -16.23 -2.32 30.20
N GLU A 60 -17.45 -2.59 30.68
CA GLU A 60 -18.60 -2.99 29.86
C GLU A 60 -19.08 -1.86 28.93
N GLU A 61 -19.12 -0.60 29.42
CA GLU A 61 -19.43 0.58 28.60
C GLU A 61 -18.31 0.90 27.58
N ALA A 62 -17.05 0.60 27.92
CA ALA A 62 -15.90 0.70 27.02
C ALA A 62 -15.84 -0.43 25.99
N ALA A 63 -16.45 -1.58 26.25
CA ALA A 63 -16.61 -2.64 25.25
C ALA A 63 -17.67 -2.27 24.17
N GLN A 64 -18.59 -1.35 24.48
CA GLN A 64 -19.61 -0.84 23.54
C GLN A 64 -19.16 0.39 22.74
N ARG A 65 -18.10 1.09 23.16
CA ARG A 65 -17.52 2.24 22.44
C ARG A 65 -16.19 1.80 21.80
N GLY A 66 -15.89 2.27 20.59
CA GLY A 66 -14.82 1.72 19.74
C GLY A 66 -13.44 1.59 20.42
N VAL A 67 -12.58 0.75 19.82
CA VAL A 67 -11.30 0.29 20.39
C VAL A 67 -10.35 1.42 20.82
N HIS A 68 -10.50 2.61 20.24
CA HIS A 68 -9.73 3.81 20.57
C HIS A 68 -9.89 4.28 22.04
N ASP A 69 -11.09 4.16 22.64
CA ASP A 69 -11.31 4.53 24.04
C ASP A 69 -10.68 3.52 25.01
N VAL A 70 -10.64 2.24 24.61
CA VAL A 70 -9.98 1.16 25.37
C VAL A 70 -8.47 1.42 25.42
N VAL A 71 -7.82 1.72 24.29
CA VAL A 71 -6.39 2.06 24.24
C VAL A 71 -6.06 3.31 25.08
N LYS A 72 -6.94 4.33 25.04
CA LYS A 72 -6.79 5.57 25.82
C LYS A 72 -6.85 5.32 27.33
N GLN A 73 -7.80 4.51 27.80
CA GLN A 73 -7.88 4.13 29.21
C GLN A 73 -6.71 3.23 29.62
N HIS A 74 -6.24 2.38 28.72
CA HIS A 74 -5.15 1.44 28.92
C HIS A 74 -3.79 2.11 29.17
N TYR A 75 -3.42 3.14 28.38
CA TYR A 75 -2.20 3.94 28.63
C TYR A 75 -2.25 4.72 29.95
N ASN A 76 -3.44 5.13 30.38
CA ASN A 76 -3.63 5.87 31.64
C ASN A 76 -3.44 4.97 32.88
N MET A 77 -3.66 3.65 32.76
CA MET A 77 -3.52 2.69 33.86
C MET A 77 -2.09 2.20 34.09
N VAL A 78 -1.16 2.40 33.14
CA VAL A 78 0.23 1.95 33.30
C VAL A 78 0.95 2.75 34.39
N PRO A 79 1.33 2.13 35.53
CA PRO A 79 2.00 2.82 36.63
C PRO A 79 3.36 3.36 36.17
N GLU A 80 3.67 4.61 36.53
CA GLU A 80 4.96 5.20 36.20
C GLU A 80 6.08 4.54 37.03
N ARG A 81 6.84 3.65 36.38
CA ARG A 81 8.11 3.18 36.93
C ARG A 81 9.20 4.18 36.49
N GLY A 82 9.80 4.84 37.46
CA GLY A 82 10.70 5.99 37.28
C GLY A 82 11.89 5.74 36.34
N ARG A 83 12.64 6.82 36.02
CA ARG A 83 13.82 6.74 35.12
C ARG A 83 14.91 5.82 35.66
N GLU A 84 15.08 5.75 36.98
CA GLU A 84 16.07 4.90 37.63
C GLU A 84 15.74 3.42 37.42
N TRP A 85 14.50 3.00 37.72
CA TRP A 85 14.02 1.63 37.47
C TRP A 85 14.23 1.19 36.01
N ARG A 86 13.97 2.09 35.04
CA ARG A 86 14.21 1.84 33.61
C ARG A 86 15.67 1.56 33.25
N ASN A 87 16.62 2.05 34.05
CA ASN A 87 18.05 1.89 33.81
C ASN A 87 18.67 0.72 34.59
N THR A 88 18.08 0.32 35.72
CA THR A 88 18.62 -0.67 36.65
C THR A 88 17.91 -2.02 36.57
N ASP A 89 16.57 -2.03 36.54
CA ASP A 89 15.76 -3.22 36.83
C ASP A 89 14.84 -3.65 35.68
N SER A 90 14.86 -2.94 34.55
CA SER A 90 14.04 -3.25 33.37
C SER A 90 14.61 -4.41 32.55
N LYS A 91 13.79 -5.43 32.29
CA LYS A 91 14.09 -6.58 31.43
C LYS A 91 14.25 -6.21 29.95
N ILE A 92 13.65 -5.09 29.51
CA ILE A 92 13.66 -4.61 28.12
C ILE A 92 14.51 -3.35 27.92
N LYS A 93 15.57 -3.20 28.72
CA LYS A 93 16.44 -2.03 28.70
C LYS A 93 17.20 -1.88 27.38
N GLY A 94 17.65 -3.00 26.78
CA GLY A 94 18.35 -2.99 25.50
C GLY A 94 17.41 -2.53 24.40
N LEU A 95 16.21 -3.13 24.32
CA LEU A 95 15.16 -2.77 23.37
C LEU A 95 14.79 -1.28 23.45
N ARG A 96 14.57 -0.74 24.66
CA ARG A 96 14.25 0.69 24.84
C ARG A 96 15.38 1.60 24.36
N SER A 97 16.63 1.23 24.63
CA SER A 97 17.80 2.01 24.23
C SER A 97 17.98 1.98 22.71
N PHE A 98 17.80 0.81 22.11
CA PHE A 98 17.84 0.58 20.66
C PHE A 98 16.74 1.37 19.93
N ASN A 99 15.47 1.22 20.30
CA ASN A 99 14.35 1.96 19.70
C ASN A 99 14.54 3.48 19.85
N ASN A 100 15.10 3.93 20.97
CA ASN A 100 15.39 5.34 21.20
C ASN A 100 16.53 5.86 20.31
N TRP A 101 17.52 5.03 20.02
CA TRP A 101 18.61 5.34 19.10
C TRP A 101 18.10 5.36 17.66
N ILE A 102 17.34 4.36 17.22
CA ILE A 102 16.69 4.32 15.90
C ILE A 102 15.87 5.59 15.65
N LYS A 103 15.03 6.01 16.61
CA LYS A 103 14.30 7.28 16.50
C LYS A 103 15.22 8.49 16.37
N SER A 104 16.35 8.51 17.10
CA SER A 104 17.33 9.61 17.00
C SER A 104 18.01 9.62 15.64
N SER A 105 18.35 8.45 15.12
CA SER A 105 18.95 8.20 13.80
C SER A 105 18.05 8.68 12.67
N ILE A 106 16.76 8.29 12.66
CA ILE A 106 15.77 8.73 11.66
C ILE A 106 15.56 10.24 11.72
N ILE A 107 15.36 10.81 12.92
CA ILE A 107 15.20 12.26 13.07
C ILE A 107 16.44 12.98 12.54
N HIS A 108 17.64 12.54 12.92
CA HIS A 108 18.88 13.16 12.47
C HIS A 108 19.08 13.06 10.96
N LYS A 109 18.76 11.91 10.35
CA LYS A 109 18.89 11.67 8.90
C LYS A 109 17.96 12.57 8.09
N PHE A 110 16.74 12.79 8.55
CA PHE A 110 15.71 13.49 7.78
C PHE A 110 15.41 14.92 8.25
N ILE A 111 16.02 15.43 9.33
CA ILE A 111 15.77 16.83 9.77
C ILE A 111 16.26 17.89 8.77
N GLY A 112 17.22 17.55 7.91
CA GLY A 112 17.83 18.49 6.96
C GLY A 112 18.68 19.56 7.66
N ASP A 113 19.20 20.52 6.89
CA ASP A 113 20.09 21.59 7.40
C ASP A 113 19.40 22.90 7.76
N GLU A 114 18.10 22.97 7.49
CA GLU A 114 17.25 24.11 7.81
C GLU A 114 17.19 24.37 9.33
N ARG A 115 17.03 25.64 9.69
CA ARG A 115 16.84 26.10 11.07
C ARG A 115 15.46 26.71 11.22
N ASN A 116 15.02 26.85 12.47
CA ASN A 116 13.71 27.36 12.85
C ASN A 116 12.56 26.49 12.35
N LEU A 117 12.71 25.17 12.54
CA LEU A 117 11.74 24.18 12.10
C LEU A 117 10.49 24.18 12.99
N LYS A 118 9.34 24.00 12.36
CA LYS A 118 8.03 23.77 12.97
C LYS A 118 7.69 22.29 12.85
N ILE A 119 7.58 21.64 14.00
CA ILE A 119 7.39 20.19 14.11
C ILE A 119 6.01 19.90 14.71
N LEU A 120 5.23 19.09 14.00
CA LEU A 120 3.97 18.56 14.50
C LEU A 120 4.16 17.07 14.83
N ASP A 121 4.09 16.74 16.13
CA ASP A 121 4.28 15.37 16.62
C ASP A 121 2.92 14.76 16.97
N ILE A 122 2.43 13.87 16.11
CA ILE A 122 1.14 13.20 16.25
C ILE A 122 1.35 11.87 16.98
N GLY A 123 0.67 11.69 18.11
CA GLY A 123 0.92 10.58 19.02
C GLY A 123 2.17 10.79 19.87
N CYS A 124 2.40 12.01 20.37
CA CYS A 124 3.62 12.36 21.11
C CYS A 124 3.77 11.63 22.46
N GLY A 125 2.68 11.01 22.94
CA GLY A 125 2.62 10.32 24.22
C GLY A 125 3.12 11.18 25.39
N LYS A 126 3.94 10.58 26.25
CA LYS A 126 4.53 11.22 27.43
C LYS A 126 5.74 12.13 27.11
N GLY A 127 5.88 12.59 25.86
CA GLY A 127 6.98 13.43 25.41
C GLY A 127 8.33 12.69 25.38
N GLY A 128 8.37 11.49 24.82
CA GLY A 128 9.60 10.68 24.72
C GLY A 128 10.66 11.26 23.76
N ASP A 129 10.22 12.04 22.79
CA ASP A 129 11.07 12.56 21.71
C ASP A 129 11.52 14.02 21.92
N LEU A 130 10.98 14.72 22.93
CA LEU A 130 11.33 16.11 23.28
C LEU A 130 12.84 16.35 23.42
N GLY A 131 13.56 15.42 24.08
CA GLY A 131 15.01 15.53 24.25
C GLY A 131 15.79 15.39 22.94
N LYS A 132 15.23 14.75 21.92
CA LYS A 132 15.85 14.63 20.59
C LYS A 132 15.74 15.95 19.84
N TRP A 133 14.56 16.55 19.88
CA TRP A 133 14.30 17.87 19.31
C TRP A 133 15.13 18.96 20.00
N GLU A 134 15.30 18.92 21.32
CA GLU A 134 16.18 19.85 22.05
C GLU A 134 17.63 19.75 21.56
N LYS A 135 18.15 18.53 21.41
CA LYS A 135 19.52 18.29 20.96
C LYS A 135 19.78 18.79 19.53
N SER A 136 18.77 18.73 18.66
CA SER A 136 18.89 19.21 17.28
C SER A 136 19.24 20.70 17.20
N ARG A 137 18.77 21.51 18.16
CA ARG A 137 18.87 23.00 18.16
C ARG A 137 18.37 23.68 16.88
N LYS A 138 17.57 22.97 16.07
CA LYS A 138 17.02 23.45 14.79
C LYS A 138 15.54 23.81 14.90
N VAL A 139 14.85 23.39 15.96
CA VAL A 139 13.40 23.60 16.16
C VAL A 139 13.12 24.98 16.72
N GLU A 140 12.13 25.68 16.15
CA GLU A 140 11.52 26.90 16.69
C GLU A 140 10.22 26.57 17.41
N LEU A 141 9.37 25.73 16.80
CA LEU A 141 8.04 25.37 17.30
C LEU A 141 7.87 23.86 17.31
N TYR A 142 7.37 23.33 18.43
CA TYR A 142 6.98 21.94 18.58
C TYR A 142 5.55 21.87 19.10
N VAL A 143 4.68 21.15 18.40
CA VAL A 143 3.31 20.90 18.85
C VAL A 143 3.08 19.40 18.96
N GLY A 144 2.83 18.93 20.18
CA GLY A 144 2.52 17.53 20.46
C GLY A 144 1.02 17.31 20.61
N CYS A 145 0.46 16.36 19.86
CA CYS A 145 -0.94 15.96 19.98
C CYS A 145 -1.03 14.48 20.34
N ASP A 146 -1.92 14.12 21.25
CA ASP A 146 -2.14 12.74 21.67
C ASP A 146 -3.59 12.57 22.19
N PRO A 147 -4.28 11.45 21.94
CA PRO A 147 -5.63 11.24 22.45
C PRO A 147 -5.69 11.11 23.99
N ALA A 148 -4.59 10.74 24.66
CA ALA A 148 -4.54 10.50 26.09
C ALA A 148 -4.14 11.75 26.89
N ASP A 149 -5.11 12.33 27.61
CA ASP A 149 -4.91 13.54 28.42
C ASP A 149 -3.83 13.40 29.50
N VAL A 150 -3.72 12.23 30.15
CA VAL A 150 -2.67 11.99 31.16
C VAL A 150 -1.28 12.04 30.51
N SER A 151 -1.13 11.46 29.31
CA SER A 151 0.12 11.50 28.55
C SER A 151 0.51 12.94 28.21
N ILE A 152 -0.45 13.75 27.78
CA ILE A 152 -0.25 15.18 27.48
C ILE A 152 0.15 15.97 28.73
N ARG A 153 -0.49 15.75 29.88
CA ARG A 153 -0.08 16.39 31.14
C ARG A 153 1.36 16.05 31.50
N GLN A 154 1.74 14.78 31.38
CA GLN A 154 3.11 14.34 31.64
C GLN A 154 4.13 14.92 30.64
N ALA A 155 3.74 15.05 29.36
CA ALA A 155 4.57 15.70 28.34
C ALA A 155 4.78 17.19 28.66
N LYS A 156 3.72 17.91 29.08
CA LYS A 156 3.79 19.31 29.54
C LYS A 156 4.72 19.45 30.74
N ASP A 157 4.61 18.58 31.74
CA ASP A 157 5.48 18.61 32.92
C ASP A 157 6.95 18.36 32.56
N ARG A 158 7.22 17.40 31.68
CA ARG A 158 8.57 17.13 31.17
C ARG A 158 9.14 18.34 30.41
N PHE A 159 8.34 18.95 29.54
CA PHE A 159 8.75 20.13 28.80
C PHE A 159 9.02 21.33 29.72
N ALA A 160 8.16 21.57 30.71
CA ALA A 160 8.37 22.63 31.71
C ALA A 160 9.66 22.41 32.52
N GLN A 161 10.01 21.17 32.86
CA GLN A 161 11.28 20.84 33.50
C GLN A 161 12.49 21.13 32.59
N MET A 162 12.38 20.84 31.29
CA MET A 162 13.43 21.16 30.31
C MET A 162 13.59 22.68 30.16
N GLN A 163 12.48 23.42 30.06
CA GLN A 163 12.48 24.88 29.94
C GLN A 163 13.10 25.57 31.16
N ARG A 164 12.89 25.02 32.37
CA ARG A 164 13.57 25.49 33.60
C ARG A 164 15.08 25.32 33.54
N LYS A 165 15.59 24.27 32.89
CA LYS A 165 17.02 24.00 32.75
C LYS A 165 17.66 24.78 31.60
N ASN A 166 16.91 25.00 30.52
CA ASN A 166 17.40 25.61 29.29
C ASN A 166 16.47 26.74 28.85
N ARG A 167 16.89 27.99 29.09
CA ARG A 167 16.09 29.19 28.75
C ARG A 167 15.97 29.45 27.25
N ARG A 168 16.79 28.81 26.41
CA ARG A 168 16.79 28.95 24.93
C ARG A 168 16.12 27.76 24.23
N LEU A 169 15.18 27.10 24.91
CA LEU A 169 14.40 26.00 24.34
C LEU A 169 13.38 26.51 23.32
N PHE A 170 12.99 25.65 22.37
CA PHE A 170 11.92 25.92 21.39
C PHE A 170 10.58 26.19 22.08
N HIS A 171 9.63 26.83 21.38
CA HIS A 171 8.25 26.98 21.86
C HIS A 171 7.52 25.64 21.74
N GLY A 172 6.87 25.21 22.83
CA GLY A 172 6.26 23.89 22.92
C GLY A 172 4.82 23.96 23.39
N GLU A 173 3.89 23.41 22.61
CA GLU A 173 2.48 23.30 22.98
C GLU A 173 1.98 21.86 22.89
N PHE A 174 1.00 21.51 23.72
CA PHE A 174 0.51 20.14 23.83
C PHE A 174 -1.00 20.08 24.00
N TYR A 175 -1.65 19.24 23.19
CA TYR A 175 -3.10 19.16 23.09
C TYR A 175 -3.59 17.71 23.18
N ALA A 176 -4.64 17.49 23.98
CA ALA A 176 -5.31 16.21 24.06
C ALA A 176 -6.43 16.15 23.00
N LYS A 177 -6.24 15.40 21.92
CA LYS A 177 -7.19 15.31 20.79
C LYS A 177 -7.01 13.99 20.03
N ASP A 178 -8.09 13.40 19.53
CA ASP A 178 -8.01 12.28 18.60
C ASP A 178 -7.43 12.77 17.27
N CYS A 179 -6.21 12.32 16.97
CA CYS A 179 -5.49 12.76 15.79
C CYS A 179 -5.82 11.95 14.53
N PHE A 180 -6.65 10.90 14.67
CA PHE A 180 -7.02 10.00 13.58
C PHE A 180 -8.43 10.31 13.06
N GLY A 181 -9.40 10.46 13.97
CA GLY A 181 -10.80 10.70 13.62
C GLY A 181 -11.22 12.17 13.57
N GLU A 182 -10.53 13.06 14.29
CA GLU A 182 -10.88 14.49 14.34
C GLU A 182 -9.94 15.37 13.50
N TRP A 183 -10.44 16.54 13.11
CA TRP A 183 -9.67 17.52 12.34
C TRP A 183 -8.73 18.32 13.23
N LEU A 184 -7.42 18.30 12.95
CA LEU A 184 -6.42 19.02 13.77
C LEU A 184 -6.49 20.55 13.63
N GLY A 185 -7.15 21.09 12.59
CA GLY A 185 -7.30 22.53 12.41
C GLY A 185 -8.22 23.22 13.41
N ASP A 186 -8.87 22.48 14.31
CA ASP A 186 -9.57 23.06 15.48
C ASP A 186 -8.59 23.61 16.52
N ILE A 187 -7.33 23.15 16.50
CA ILE A 187 -6.29 23.62 17.42
C ILE A 187 -5.77 24.97 16.92
N PRO A 188 -5.83 26.05 17.74
CA PRO A 188 -5.48 27.40 17.32
C PRO A 188 -4.10 27.52 16.69
N ILE A 189 -3.07 26.99 17.35
CA ILE A 189 -1.68 27.08 16.84
C ILE A 189 -1.49 26.32 15.53
N ILE A 190 -2.19 25.20 15.31
CA ILE A 190 -2.10 24.42 14.06
C ILE A 190 -2.75 25.20 12.91
N LYS A 191 -3.88 25.84 13.19
CA LYS A 191 -4.55 26.72 12.23
C LYS A 191 -3.73 27.97 11.90
N GLU A 192 -3.09 28.57 12.89
CA GLU A 192 -2.22 29.75 12.72
C GLU A 192 -0.96 29.43 11.92
N VAL A 193 -0.31 28.29 12.18
CA VAL A 193 0.86 27.85 11.41
C VAL A 193 0.45 27.53 9.97
N GLY A 194 -0.69 26.88 9.79
CA GLY A 194 -1.25 26.52 8.49
C GLY A 194 -1.58 25.04 8.40
N ILE A 195 -2.82 24.73 8.07
CA ILE A 195 -3.30 23.39 7.76
C ILE A 195 -4.37 23.48 6.67
N ASP A 196 -4.19 22.73 5.58
CA ASP A 196 -5.09 22.75 4.42
C ASP A 196 -6.25 21.76 4.59
N PRO A 197 -7.50 22.23 4.75
CA PRO A 197 -8.66 21.35 4.85
C PRO A 197 -8.95 20.60 3.54
N GLY A 198 -8.43 21.08 2.40
CA GLY A 198 -8.62 20.50 1.08
C GLY A 198 -7.60 19.41 0.70
N ALA A 199 -6.63 19.10 1.57
CA ALA A 199 -5.65 18.05 1.31
C ALA A 199 -6.31 16.66 1.21
N GLY A 200 -6.11 15.95 0.09
CA GLY A 200 -6.60 14.59 -0.14
C GLY A 200 -7.21 14.34 -1.52
N ALA A 201 -7.66 13.11 -1.75
CA ALA A 201 -8.26 12.66 -3.01
C ALA A 201 -9.49 13.50 -3.38
N GLY A 202 -9.43 14.19 -4.52
CA GLY A 202 -10.57 14.95 -5.07
C GLY A 202 -10.37 16.46 -5.18
N ASN A 203 -9.25 17.03 -4.70
CA ASN A 203 -8.96 18.46 -4.83
C ASN A 203 -7.61 18.73 -5.50
N ALA A 204 -7.62 18.78 -6.83
CA ALA A 204 -6.43 19.03 -7.66
C ALA A 204 -5.73 20.37 -7.38
N MET A 205 -6.43 21.36 -6.79
CA MET A 205 -5.85 22.66 -6.41
C MET A 205 -5.04 22.57 -5.10
N ALA A 206 -5.54 21.87 -4.09
CA ALA A 206 -4.80 21.61 -2.85
C ALA A 206 -3.54 20.76 -3.12
N GLN A 207 -3.65 19.77 -4.00
CA GLN A 207 -2.52 18.97 -4.50
C GLN A 207 -1.47 19.81 -5.27
N ARG A 208 -1.87 20.94 -5.89
CA ARG A 208 -0.98 21.78 -6.70
C ARG A 208 -0.14 22.76 -5.87
N TRP A 209 -0.70 23.35 -4.82
CA TRP A 209 -0.05 24.48 -4.12
C TRP A 209 0.48 24.14 -2.74
N GLY A 210 -0.02 23.10 -2.07
CA GLY A 210 0.38 22.70 -0.71
C GLY A 210 0.05 23.81 0.30
N GLY A 211 -1.02 23.63 1.08
CA GLY A 211 -1.52 24.68 1.99
C GLY A 211 -1.05 24.60 3.45
N GLY A 212 -0.18 23.65 3.79
CA GLY A 212 0.32 23.47 5.15
C GLY A 212 1.48 24.40 5.52
N GLY A 213 1.71 24.60 6.82
CA GLY A 213 2.80 25.45 7.35
C GLY A 213 3.90 24.70 8.10
N TRP A 214 3.82 23.37 8.20
CA TRP A 214 4.70 22.54 9.03
C TRP A 214 5.86 21.97 8.23
N ASP A 215 7.07 22.10 8.76
CA ASP A 215 8.29 21.57 8.13
C ASP A 215 8.40 20.06 8.25
N MET A 216 7.91 19.51 9.36
CA MET A 216 7.93 18.08 9.60
C MET A 216 6.73 17.64 10.43
N VAL A 217 6.14 16.52 10.02
CA VAL A 217 5.12 15.80 10.78
C VAL A 217 5.70 14.45 11.18
N THR A 218 5.56 14.07 12.46
CA THR A 218 6.11 12.82 12.98
C THR A 218 5.03 11.93 13.59
N MET A 219 5.10 10.63 13.30
CA MET A 219 4.19 9.61 13.83
C MET A 219 4.97 8.38 14.28
N MET A 220 5.44 8.41 15.52
CA MET A 220 6.29 7.36 16.09
C MET A 220 5.44 6.34 16.85
N PHE A 221 5.28 5.13 16.31
CA PHE A 221 4.55 4.02 16.96
C PHE A 221 3.08 4.31 17.28
N CYS A 222 2.39 5.08 16.42
CA CYS A 222 0.98 5.43 16.64
C CYS A 222 0.08 5.23 15.41
N MET A 223 0.67 5.12 14.22
CA MET A 223 -0.08 5.15 12.96
C MET A 223 -1.01 3.93 12.77
N HIS A 224 -0.60 2.76 13.26
CA HIS A 224 -1.35 1.52 13.14
C HIS A 224 -2.71 1.57 13.84
N TYR A 225 -2.89 2.42 14.85
CA TYR A 225 -4.21 2.62 15.47
C TYR A 225 -5.26 3.25 14.53
N ALA A 226 -4.82 3.96 13.48
CA ALA A 226 -5.73 4.55 12.49
C ALA A 226 -6.32 3.52 11.52
N PHE A 227 -5.65 2.37 11.34
CA PHE A 227 -6.07 1.31 10.42
C PHE A 227 -7.23 0.45 10.94
N GLU A 228 -7.86 0.85 12.05
CA GLU A 228 -9.16 0.34 12.49
C GLU A 228 -10.24 0.46 11.40
N SER A 229 -10.25 1.58 10.68
CA SER A 229 -11.23 1.86 9.62
C SER A 229 -10.63 2.76 8.54
N GLU A 230 -11.15 2.65 7.31
CA GLU A 230 -10.74 3.52 6.20
C GLU A 230 -10.94 5.02 6.55
N THR A 231 -12.04 5.35 7.24
CA THR A 231 -12.34 6.73 7.64
C THR A 231 -11.29 7.33 8.55
N LYS A 232 -10.77 6.56 9.51
CA LYS A 232 -9.72 7.01 10.42
C LYS A 232 -8.36 7.09 9.72
N ALA A 233 -8.04 6.13 8.86
CA ALA A 233 -6.80 6.16 8.07
C ALA A 233 -6.75 7.38 7.12
N ARG A 234 -7.87 7.68 6.43
CA ARG A 234 -8.00 8.88 5.60
C ARG A 234 -8.00 10.17 6.43
N GLY A 235 -8.66 10.20 7.58
CA GLY A 235 -8.66 11.34 8.50
C GLY A 235 -7.25 11.68 9.00
N MET A 236 -6.50 10.67 9.41
CA MET A 236 -5.09 10.77 9.77
C MET A 236 -4.24 11.35 8.62
N LEU A 237 -4.33 10.80 7.41
CA LEU A 237 -3.55 11.29 6.26
C LEU A 237 -3.95 12.71 5.85
N ARG A 238 -5.24 13.06 5.98
CA ARG A 238 -5.71 14.44 5.79
C ARG A 238 -5.03 15.41 6.76
N ASN A 239 -4.93 15.03 8.03
CA ASN A 239 -4.25 15.82 9.05
C ASN A 239 -2.74 15.97 8.75
N VAL A 240 -2.08 14.88 8.35
CA VAL A 240 -0.65 14.88 8.00
C VAL A 240 -0.38 15.71 6.74
N ALA A 241 -1.01 15.36 5.62
CA ALA A 241 -0.78 16.03 4.34
C ALA A 241 -1.25 17.49 4.34
N GLY A 242 -2.35 17.78 5.05
CA GLY A 242 -2.83 19.15 5.21
C GLY A 242 -1.89 20.03 6.03
N ALA A 243 -1.17 19.47 7.00
CA ALA A 243 -0.23 20.22 7.82
C ALA A 243 1.09 20.50 7.10
N LEU A 244 1.56 19.61 6.23
CA LEU A 244 2.86 19.72 5.59
C LEU A 244 2.96 20.89 4.61
N LYS A 245 4.01 21.71 4.77
CA LYS A 245 4.40 22.70 3.77
C LYS A 245 4.98 22.01 2.53
N LYS A 246 5.20 22.79 1.45
CA LYS A 246 5.98 22.31 0.30
C LYS A 246 7.40 21.93 0.70
N GLY A 247 7.81 20.70 0.39
CA GLY A 247 9.11 20.14 0.81
C GLY A 247 9.14 19.72 2.29
N GLY A 248 8.00 19.77 2.98
CA GLY A 248 7.84 19.24 4.33
C GLY A 248 8.04 17.73 4.35
N ARG A 249 8.39 17.21 5.52
CA ARG A 249 8.86 15.84 5.72
C ARG A 249 7.91 15.06 6.61
N PHE A 250 7.50 13.87 6.17
CA PHE A 250 6.71 12.96 6.99
C PHE A 250 7.56 11.76 7.41
N ILE A 251 7.74 11.56 8.71
CA ILE A 251 8.48 10.40 9.25
C ILE A 251 7.63 9.61 10.24
N GLY A 252 7.81 8.28 10.24
CA GLY A 252 7.14 7.42 11.21
C GLY A 252 7.81 6.07 11.39
N CYS A 253 7.40 5.38 12.46
CA CYS A 253 7.77 4.00 12.74
C CYS A 253 6.50 3.18 12.96
N ILE A 254 6.36 2.06 12.24
CA ILE A 254 5.15 1.24 12.24
C ILE A 254 5.50 -0.26 12.24
N PRO A 255 4.59 -1.11 12.76
CA PRO A 255 4.67 -2.56 12.61
C PRO A 255 4.81 -2.96 11.15
N ASN A 256 5.68 -3.94 10.87
CA ASN A 256 5.91 -4.43 9.53
C ASN A 256 4.86 -5.48 9.14
N SER A 257 3.99 -5.14 8.19
CA SER A 257 2.97 -6.07 7.67
C SER A 257 3.55 -7.35 7.11
N ASP A 258 4.76 -7.29 6.55
CA ASP A 258 5.34 -8.43 5.83
C ASP A 258 5.71 -9.55 6.81
N ILE A 259 6.17 -9.18 8.02
CA ILE A 259 6.42 -10.12 9.11
C ILE A 259 5.11 -10.75 9.58
N LEU A 260 4.04 -9.95 9.71
CA LEU A 260 2.72 -10.44 10.09
C LEU A 260 2.18 -11.42 9.04
N SER A 261 2.28 -11.07 7.75
CA SER A 261 1.89 -11.94 6.63
C SER A 261 2.67 -13.24 6.62
N GLN A 262 3.99 -13.20 6.77
CA GLN A 262 4.85 -14.39 6.82
C GLN A 262 4.44 -15.31 7.97
N LYS A 263 4.24 -14.77 9.17
CA LYS A 263 3.83 -15.55 10.36
C LYS A 263 2.45 -16.19 10.18
N VAL A 264 1.51 -15.48 9.55
CA VAL A 264 0.19 -16.04 9.19
C VAL A 264 0.32 -17.18 8.18
N ILE A 265 1.13 -17.02 7.13
CA ILE A 265 1.37 -18.07 6.14
C ILE A 265 1.99 -19.31 6.80
N GLU A 266 3.02 -19.14 7.64
CA GLU A 266 3.65 -20.22 8.40
C GLU A 266 2.61 -20.99 9.25
N HIS A 267 1.70 -20.28 9.90
CA HIS A 267 0.62 -20.88 10.68
C HIS A 267 -0.33 -21.74 9.82
N HIS A 268 -0.76 -21.21 8.66
CA HIS A 268 -1.65 -21.93 7.76
C HIS A 268 -0.96 -23.11 7.06
N LYS A 269 0.35 -23.01 6.79
CA LYS A 269 1.19 -24.11 6.31
C LYS A 269 1.25 -25.22 7.36
N ALA A 270 1.50 -24.89 8.62
CA ALA A 270 1.52 -25.86 9.72
C ALA A 270 0.16 -26.57 9.93
N LYS A 271 -0.96 -25.88 9.67
CA LYS A 271 -2.32 -26.44 9.72
C LYS A 271 -2.74 -27.19 8.45
N GLY A 272 -1.91 -27.25 7.39
CA GLY A 272 -2.25 -27.91 6.13
C GLY A 272 -3.35 -27.21 5.32
N THR A 273 -3.61 -25.93 5.59
CA THR A 273 -4.65 -25.11 4.91
C THR A 273 -4.07 -24.06 3.97
N ALA A 274 -2.74 -24.03 3.83
CA ALA A 274 -2.06 -23.10 2.94
C ALA A 274 -2.33 -23.42 1.46
N PRO A 275 -2.42 -22.38 0.59
CA PRO A 275 -2.37 -22.57 -0.85
C PRO A 275 -1.09 -23.33 -1.26
N PRO A 276 -1.12 -24.15 -2.34
CA PRO A 276 0.07 -24.82 -2.84
C PRO A 276 1.16 -23.79 -3.18
N GLU A 277 2.39 -24.06 -2.75
CA GLU A 277 3.52 -23.15 -2.89
C GLU A 277 3.78 -22.80 -4.36
N VAL A 278 3.79 -21.51 -4.67
CA VAL A 278 4.49 -20.97 -5.83
C VAL A 278 5.95 -20.86 -5.39
N ASN A 279 6.87 -21.54 -6.07
CA ASN A 279 8.30 -21.51 -5.78
C ASN A 279 8.86 -20.09 -5.98
N ASP A 280 8.94 -19.31 -4.90
CA ASP A 280 9.71 -18.08 -4.82
C ASP A 280 11.16 -18.39 -4.46
N ASN A 281 11.95 -18.75 -5.47
CA ASN A 281 13.41 -18.57 -5.39
C ASN A 281 13.70 -17.10 -5.68
N VAL A 282 13.72 -16.28 -4.63
CA VAL A 282 14.28 -14.92 -4.67
C VAL A 282 15.77 -15.06 -4.38
N GLU A 283 16.58 -15.12 -5.43
CA GLU A 283 17.97 -14.68 -5.34
C GLU A 283 17.98 -13.16 -5.49
N ASP A 284 18.58 -12.49 -4.51
CA ASP A 284 19.01 -11.09 -4.61
C ASP A 284 19.88 -10.92 -5.86
N ASP A 285 19.46 -10.10 -6.82
CA ASP A 285 20.39 -9.39 -7.71
C ASP A 285 19.72 -8.20 -8.45
N ASP A 286 20.24 -7.02 -8.10
CA ASP A 286 20.61 -5.91 -8.98
C ASP A 286 19.51 -5.12 -9.73
N ASP A 287 19.34 -3.87 -9.29
CA ASP A 287 18.63 -2.77 -9.97
C ASP A 287 19.18 -2.51 -11.38
N ARG A 288 18.72 -3.29 -12.36
CA ARG A 288 18.75 -2.95 -13.79
C ARG A 288 17.41 -3.34 -14.41
N PRO A 289 16.87 -2.56 -15.36
CA PRO A 289 15.55 -2.80 -15.92
C PRO A 289 15.57 -4.14 -16.67
N THR A 290 15.14 -5.20 -16.00
CA THR A 290 14.91 -6.50 -16.58
C THR A 290 13.72 -6.37 -17.52
N PHE A 291 13.94 -6.83 -18.75
CA PHE A 291 12.97 -6.85 -19.83
C PHE A 291 11.63 -7.38 -19.31
N ALA A 292 10.58 -6.57 -19.46
CA ALA A 292 9.20 -7.02 -19.31
C ALA A 292 9.02 -8.30 -20.14
N SER A 293 8.90 -9.44 -19.47
CA SER A 293 8.28 -10.62 -20.05
C SER A 293 6.81 -10.25 -20.22
N ASP A 294 6.49 -9.83 -21.44
CA ASP A 294 5.13 -9.62 -21.90
C ASP A 294 4.34 -10.93 -21.72
N ASP A 295 3.48 -11.00 -20.69
CA ASP A 295 2.43 -12.00 -20.60
C ASP A 295 1.38 -11.70 -21.68
N GLU A 296 1.53 -12.30 -22.87
CA GLU A 296 0.46 -12.43 -23.84
C GLU A 296 -0.37 -13.69 -23.52
N ASP A 297 -1.66 -13.45 -23.25
CA ASP A 297 -2.79 -14.40 -23.32
C ASP A 297 -2.96 -15.43 -22.18
N ASP A 298 -3.53 -14.97 -21.07
CA ASP A 298 -4.35 -15.84 -20.20
C ASP A 298 -5.72 -15.19 -19.93
N TRP A 299 -6.62 -15.34 -20.91
CA TRP A 299 -8.06 -15.33 -20.64
C TRP A 299 -8.58 -16.71 -21.06
N ASP A 300 -8.70 -17.59 -20.06
CA ASP A 300 -9.30 -18.92 -20.14
C ASP A 300 -10.84 -18.81 -20.19
N PRO A 301 -11.50 -19.20 -21.30
CA PRO A 301 -12.95 -19.03 -21.47
C PRO A 301 -13.82 -20.15 -20.82
N GLU A 302 -13.28 -21.05 -19.97
CA GLU A 302 -14.07 -22.15 -19.38
C GLU A 302 -13.99 -22.33 -17.85
N LYS A 303 -13.99 -21.24 -17.07
CA LYS A 303 -14.66 -21.29 -15.75
C LYS A 303 -16.17 -21.10 -15.93
N SER A 304 -16.87 -22.14 -16.42
CA SER A 304 -18.28 -22.32 -16.05
C SER A 304 -18.33 -22.64 -14.56
N LEU A 305 -19.08 -21.82 -13.83
CA LEU A 305 -19.67 -22.21 -12.56
C LEU A 305 -20.57 -23.44 -12.79
N ASP A 306 -20.54 -24.34 -11.81
CA ASP A 306 -21.37 -25.53 -11.54
C ASP A 306 -20.99 -26.82 -12.32
N SER A 307 -20.73 -27.98 -11.69
CA SER A 307 -21.37 -28.64 -10.54
C SER A 307 -20.61 -29.95 -10.16
N PRO A 308 -20.86 -30.69 -9.04
CA PRO A 308 -22.20 -30.96 -8.48
C PRO A 308 -22.37 -30.86 -6.94
N LYS A 309 -23.54 -30.37 -6.54
CA LYS A 309 -24.19 -30.76 -5.28
C LYS A 309 -24.48 -32.27 -5.31
N PRO A 310 -24.22 -33.02 -4.23
CA PRO A 310 -24.91 -34.29 -4.01
C PRO A 310 -26.37 -34.01 -3.67
N ALA A 311 -27.23 -34.71 -4.41
CA ALA A 311 -28.69 -34.77 -4.42
C ALA A 311 -29.42 -34.57 -3.09
N ASP A 312 -30.41 -33.67 -3.12
CA ASP A 312 -31.67 -33.85 -2.41
C ASP A 312 -32.47 -34.97 -3.10
N THR A 313 -32.96 -35.94 -2.33
CA THR A 313 -33.98 -36.91 -2.77
C THR A 313 -35.24 -36.70 -1.94
N GLU A 314 -36.36 -36.54 -2.65
CA GLU A 314 -37.69 -36.28 -2.11
C GLU A 314 -38.33 -37.48 -1.38
N HIS A 315 -39.10 -37.15 -0.34
CA HIS A 315 -40.33 -37.76 0.18
C HIS A 315 -40.50 -39.30 0.31
N LYS A 316 -40.83 -39.73 1.55
CA LYS A 316 -42.15 -40.32 1.90
C LYS A 316 -42.34 -40.52 3.43
N ASN A 317 -43.57 -40.21 3.88
CA ASN A 317 -44.37 -40.68 5.03
C ASN A 317 -43.67 -41.67 5.99
N GLY A 318 -43.66 -41.53 7.32
CA GLY A 318 -44.72 -41.08 8.21
C GLY A 318 -45.07 -42.26 9.13
N ASP A 319 -44.70 -42.20 10.42
CA ASP A 319 -45.43 -42.81 11.54
C ASP A 319 -44.87 -42.33 12.90
N LYS A 320 -45.80 -42.04 13.81
CA LYS A 320 -45.71 -41.55 15.21
C LYS A 320 -45.45 -42.73 16.20
N PRO A 321 -45.46 -42.58 17.55
CA PRO A 321 -45.18 -41.46 18.48
C PRO A 321 -44.32 -41.84 19.74
N ALA A 322 -44.09 -40.84 20.62
CA ALA A 322 -43.83 -40.93 22.08
C ALA A 322 -42.39 -41.32 22.51
N GLU A 323 -41.78 -40.80 23.58
CA GLU A 323 -42.27 -40.22 24.84
C GLU A 323 -41.37 -39.07 25.34
N ALA A 324 -41.97 -38.21 26.15
CA ALA A 324 -41.33 -37.16 26.93
C ALA A 324 -40.55 -37.73 28.12
N LYS A 325 -39.38 -37.15 28.43
CA LYS A 325 -38.87 -36.99 29.79
C LYS A 325 -38.09 -35.68 29.91
N GLU A 326 -38.70 -34.71 30.59
CA GLU A 326 -38.03 -33.56 31.19
C GLU A 326 -37.40 -33.91 32.53
N GLN A 327 -36.40 -33.08 32.89
CA GLN A 327 -35.82 -32.74 34.21
C GLN A 327 -34.39 -33.27 34.50
N PRO A 328 -33.56 -32.55 35.28
CA PRO A 328 -33.48 -31.09 35.51
C PRO A 328 -32.02 -30.54 35.43
N LYS A 329 -31.88 -29.22 35.58
CA LYS A 329 -30.62 -28.45 35.64
C LYS A 329 -29.58 -29.01 36.63
N GLU A 330 -28.31 -29.00 36.23
CA GLU A 330 -27.17 -28.69 37.09
C GLU A 330 -26.30 -27.63 36.41
N GLU A 331 -25.94 -26.62 37.20
CA GLU A 331 -24.99 -25.56 36.87
C GLU A 331 -23.58 -26.16 36.86
N GLN A 332 -22.83 -25.94 35.78
CA GLN A 332 -21.36 -26.03 35.80
C GLN A 332 -20.75 -24.82 35.12
N GLU A 333 -19.72 -24.35 35.80
CA GLU A 333 -18.97 -23.11 35.64
C GLU A 333 -18.30 -22.97 34.26
N ASP A 334 -18.18 -21.71 33.83
CA ASP A 334 -17.10 -21.17 33.00
C ASP A 334 -16.42 -22.15 32.03
N GLY A 335 -17.11 -22.43 30.91
CA GLY A 335 -16.49 -23.04 29.74
C GLY A 335 -15.84 -21.96 28.87
N GLU A 336 -14.51 -21.89 28.93
CA GLU A 336 -13.67 -21.14 28.00
C GLU A 336 -14.14 -21.37 26.57
N VAL A 337 -14.48 -20.28 25.86
CA VAL A 337 -14.59 -20.32 24.41
C VAL A 337 -13.17 -20.62 23.93
N GLU A 338 -12.94 -21.81 23.38
CA GLU A 338 -11.68 -22.11 22.68
C GLU A 338 -11.53 -21.13 21.52
N ASP A 339 -10.82 -20.02 21.77
CA ASP A 339 -10.40 -19.08 20.74
C ASP A 339 -9.59 -19.87 19.71
N GLU A 340 -10.09 -20.04 18.48
CA GLU A 340 -9.29 -20.45 17.31
C GLU A 340 -8.26 -19.34 16.93
N GLY A 341 -7.60 -18.74 17.91
CA GLY A 341 -6.67 -17.64 17.75
C GLY A 341 -5.28 -18.12 17.32
N PHE A 342 -4.61 -17.28 16.52
CA PHE A 342 -3.22 -17.49 16.13
C PHE A 342 -2.33 -16.61 17.00
N SER A 343 -1.35 -17.20 17.70
CA SER A 343 -0.36 -16.45 18.47
C SER A 343 1.07 -16.85 18.12
N PHE A 344 1.98 -15.87 18.09
CA PHE A 344 3.42 -16.09 17.94
C PHE A 344 4.21 -15.07 18.77
N GLY A 345 5.50 -15.29 18.97
CA GLY A 345 6.38 -14.40 19.70
C GLY A 345 7.50 -15.14 20.44
N ASN A 346 8.17 -14.42 21.34
CA ASN A 346 9.25 -14.92 22.17
C ASN A 346 9.00 -14.57 23.66
N SER A 347 10.01 -14.68 24.53
CA SER A 347 9.85 -14.38 25.96
C SER A 347 9.61 -12.89 26.27
N ILE A 348 9.83 -12.02 25.28
CA ILE A 348 9.80 -10.56 25.39
C ILE A 348 8.55 -9.97 24.73
N TYR A 349 8.11 -10.47 23.58
CA TYR A 349 6.90 -9.99 22.90
C TYR A 349 6.02 -11.15 22.44
N SER A 350 4.72 -10.90 22.36
CA SER A 350 3.77 -11.85 21.77
C SER A 350 2.70 -11.10 20.99
N VAL A 351 2.32 -11.67 19.85
CA VAL A 351 1.26 -11.18 18.98
C VAL A 351 0.15 -12.23 18.95
N LYS A 352 -1.09 -11.84 19.28
CA LYS A 352 -2.27 -12.72 19.24
C LYS A 352 -3.33 -12.14 18.30
N PHE A 353 -3.77 -12.94 17.32
CA PHE A 353 -4.94 -12.66 16.49
C PHE A 353 -6.17 -13.32 17.12
N PRO A 354 -7.25 -12.56 17.43
CA PRO A 354 -8.45 -13.09 18.06
C PRO A 354 -9.40 -13.82 17.09
N GLY A 355 -9.12 -13.84 15.78
CA GLY A 355 -10.02 -14.42 14.78
C GLY A 355 -9.27 -15.05 13.61
N LYS A 356 -10.04 -15.52 12.62
CA LYS A 356 -9.50 -16.20 11.43
C LYS A 356 -8.64 -15.25 10.60
N THR A 357 -7.41 -15.65 10.32
CA THR A 357 -6.47 -14.93 9.46
C THR A 357 -6.54 -15.43 8.01
N PRO A 358 -6.18 -14.60 7.02
CA PRO A 358 -6.23 -14.98 5.61
C PRO A 358 -5.13 -16.04 5.28
N PRO A 359 -5.45 -17.17 4.64
CA PRO A 359 -4.49 -18.26 4.37
C PRO A 359 -3.34 -17.88 3.43
N ASP A 360 -3.54 -16.88 2.57
CA ASP A 360 -2.57 -16.36 1.61
C ASP A 360 -1.69 -15.23 2.22
N GLY A 361 -1.88 -14.89 3.50
CA GLY A 361 -1.18 -13.79 4.16
C GLY A 361 -1.55 -12.41 3.64
N THR A 362 -2.55 -12.29 2.75
CA THR A 362 -2.95 -11.00 2.15
C THR A 362 -4.18 -10.46 2.86
N PHE A 363 -3.98 -9.40 3.64
CA PHE A 363 -5.03 -8.76 4.44
C PHE A 363 -6.03 -7.96 3.58
N ARG A 364 -7.16 -8.57 3.20
CA ARG A 364 -8.26 -7.94 2.43
C ARG A 364 -9.60 -8.02 3.20
N PRO A 365 -10.30 -6.89 3.44
CA PRO A 365 -9.96 -5.50 3.11
C PRO A 365 -8.71 -5.00 3.88
N PRO A 366 -8.04 -3.91 3.47
CA PRO A 366 -6.78 -3.49 4.09
C PRO A 366 -6.92 -2.83 5.47
N TYR A 367 -8.13 -2.78 6.04
CA TYR A 367 -8.44 -2.15 7.32
C TYR A 367 -9.15 -3.14 8.25
N GLY A 368 -9.07 -2.92 9.56
CA GLY A 368 -9.84 -3.65 10.57
C GLY A 368 -9.24 -4.98 11.05
N TRP A 369 -8.07 -5.37 10.55
CA TRP A 369 -7.35 -6.57 11.02
C TRP A 369 -6.71 -6.32 12.38
N LYS A 370 -7.44 -6.62 13.44
CA LYS A 370 -7.02 -6.41 14.83
C LYS A 370 -6.08 -7.54 15.29
N TYR A 371 -5.00 -7.17 15.97
CA TYR A 371 -4.16 -8.09 16.75
C TYR A 371 -3.85 -7.47 18.11
N SER A 372 -3.64 -8.31 19.13
CA SER A 372 -3.10 -7.90 20.41
C SER A 372 -1.58 -7.97 20.37
N TYR A 373 -0.91 -6.85 20.68
CA TYR A 373 0.54 -6.81 20.87
C TYR A 373 0.86 -6.75 22.36
N TRP A 374 1.51 -7.79 22.86
CA TRP A 374 2.03 -7.86 24.22
C TRP A 374 3.55 -7.69 24.20
N LEU A 375 4.08 -6.88 25.11
CA LEU A 375 5.51 -6.69 25.30
C LEU A 375 5.81 -6.68 26.81
N THR A 376 6.82 -7.42 27.24
CA THR A 376 7.24 -7.53 28.63
C THR A 376 7.47 -6.15 29.23
N GLU A 377 6.85 -5.89 30.39
CA GLU A 377 6.84 -4.58 31.09
C GLU A 377 6.10 -3.42 30.39
N ALA A 378 5.51 -3.68 29.23
CA ALA A 378 4.42 -2.90 28.67
C ALA A 378 3.12 -3.70 28.85
N VAL A 379 1.99 -3.09 28.47
CA VAL A 379 0.67 -3.71 28.63
C VAL A 379 0.13 -4.04 27.24
N GLU A 380 -0.66 -5.11 27.16
CA GLU A 380 -1.23 -5.64 25.91
C GLU A 380 -2.15 -4.62 25.22
N ALA A 381 -1.68 -4.06 24.11
CA ALA A 381 -2.44 -3.07 23.35
C ALA A 381 -3.06 -3.71 22.10
N PRO A 382 -4.35 -3.44 21.81
CA PRO A 382 -4.92 -3.79 20.51
C PRO A 382 -4.38 -2.85 19.43
N GLU A 383 -3.78 -3.44 18.40
CA GLU A 383 -3.24 -2.77 17.22
C GLU A 383 -3.92 -3.31 15.95
N TYR A 384 -3.65 -2.66 14.81
CA TYR A 384 -4.19 -3.06 13.52
C TYR A 384 -3.09 -3.26 12.50
N VAL A 385 -3.24 -4.28 11.67
CA VAL A 385 -2.31 -4.53 10.56
C VAL A 385 -2.35 -3.35 9.59
N VAL A 386 -1.17 -2.91 9.15
CA VAL A 386 -1.01 -1.84 8.15
C VAL A 386 -0.40 -2.45 6.89
N PRO A 387 -1.20 -2.95 5.93
CA PRO A 387 -0.65 -3.50 4.69
C PRO A 387 0.11 -2.41 3.94
N TRP A 388 1.42 -2.62 3.75
CA TRP A 388 2.30 -1.57 3.24
C TRP A 388 1.88 -1.01 1.88
N GLU A 389 1.52 -1.90 0.95
CA GLU A 389 1.05 -1.52 -0.39
C GLU A 389 -0.22 -0.66 -0.33
N ALA A 390 -1.15 -1.00 0.55
CA ALA A 390 -2.38 -0.25 0.74
C ALA A 390 -2.11 1.12 1.39
N PHE A 391 -1.18 1.18 2.34
CA PHE A 391 -0.74 2.44 2.93
C PHE A 391 -0.05 3.35 1.88
N ARG A 392 0.82 2.80 1.03
CA ARG A 392 1.48 3.57 -0.04
C ARG A 392 0.47 4.16 -1.01
N ALA A 393 -0.45 3.33 -1.52
CA ALA A 393 -1.50 3.79 -2.42
C ALA A 393 -2.38 4.87 -1.76
N LEU A 394 -2.72 4.69 -0.47
CA LEU A 394 -3.49 5.67 0.27
C LEU A 394 -2.70 6.98 0.50
N ALA A 395 -1.39 6.92 0.70
CA ALA A 395 -0.56 8.12 0.87
C ALA A 395 -0.42 8.91 -0.45
N GLU A 396 -0.32 8.21 -1.59
CA GLU A 396 -0.25 8.81 -2.93
C GLU A 396 -1.51 9.64 -3.24
N ASP A 397 -2.70 9.16 -2.85
CA ASP A 397 -3.96 9.92 -2.91
C ASP A 397 -3.88 11.29 -2.22
N PHE A 398 -3.05 11.41 -1.19
CA PHE A 398 -2.80 12.61 -0.40
C PHE A 398 -1.52 13.35 -0.82
N ASN A 399 -0.98 13.06 -2.02
CA ASN A 399 0.22 13.69 -2.57
C ASN A 399 1.48 13.41 -1.74
N LEU A 400 1.50 12.31 -0.98
CA LEU A 400 2.65 11.86 -0.20
C LEU A 400 3.31 10.67 -0.91
N GLU A 401 4.55 10.85 -1.33
CA GLU A 401 5.36 9.82 -1.97
C GLU A 401 6.29 9.21 -0.94
N LEU A 402 6.26 7.89 -0.77
CA LEU A 402 7.12 7.19 0.18
C LEU A 402 8.48 6.93 -0.46
N GLN A 403 9.53 7.46 0.17
CA GLN A 403 10.90 7.45 -0.36
C GLN A 403 11.82 6.49 0.39
N TYR A 404 11.50 6.19 1.64
CA TYR A 404 12.29 5.32 2.50
C TYR A 404 11.38 4.39 3.25
N ARG A 405 11.73 3.10 3.28
CA ARG A 405 11.17 2.07 4.14
C ARG A 405 12.30 1.13 4.50
N LYS A 406 12.63 1.02 5.79
CA LYS A 406 13.65 0.06 6.25
C LYS A 406 13.32 -0.55 7.61
N PRO A 407 13.52 -1.87 7.80
CA PRO A 407 13.51 -2.51 9.11
C PRO A 407 14.55 -1.88 10.05
N PHE A 408 14.36 -2.01 11.35
CA PHE A 408 15.26 -1.40 12.33
C PHE A 408 16.69 -1.96 12.29
N ARG A 409 16.88 -3.26 12.06
CA ARG A 409 18.22 -3.86 11.88
C ARG A 409 18.99 -3.27 10.70
N GLU A 410 18.33 -3.04 9.57
CA GLU A 410 18.98 -2.38 8.43
C GLU A 410 19.36 -0.93 8.73
N ILE A 411 18.51 -0.19 9.43
CA ILE A 411 18.82 1.18 9.88
C ILE A 411 20.05 1.19 10.79
N TRP A 412 20.16 0.20 11.67
CA TRP A 412 21.33 0.01 12.52
C TRP A 412 22.59 -0.22 11.69
N GLU A 413 22.57 -1.19 10.77
CA GLU A 413 23.74 -1.50 9.93
C GLU A 413 24.18 -0.30 9.08
N GLU A 414 23.24 0.49 8.55
CA GLU A 414 23.55 1.70 7.79
C GLU A 414 24.19 2.81 8.62
N GLN A 415 23.76 2.98 9.88
CA GLN A 415 24.03 4.22 10.64
C GLN A 415 24.95 4.01 11.85
N LYS A 416 25.31 2.77 12.18
CA LYS A 416 26.20 2.46 13.32
C LYS A 416 27.59 3.09 13.17
N ASP A 417 28.07 3.30 11.95
CA ASP A 417 29.41 3.83 11.67
C ASP A 417 29.41 5.33 11.31
N ASP A 418 28.25 5.99 11.39
CA ASP A 418 28.15 7.43 11.16
C ASP A 418 28.94 8.23 12.22
N PRO A 419 29.67 9.30 11.84
CA PRO A 419 30.50 10.07 12.77
C PRO A 419 29.76 10.70 13.95
N VAL A 420 28.44 10.91 13.83
CA VAL A 420 27.59 11.51 14.87
C VAL A 420 26.77 10.43 15.58
N LEU A 421 26.15 9.52 14.82
CA LEU A 421 25.23 8.51 15.38
C LEU A 421 25.96 7.31 15.98
N GLY A 422 27.15 6.97 15.48
CA GLY A 422 28.00 5.93 16.04
C GLY A 422 28.37 6.22 17.49
N PRO A 423 29.02 7.35 17.81
CA PRO A 423 29.29 7.74 19.20
C PRO A 423 28.03 7.89 20.06
N LEU A 424 26.91 8.31 19.46
CA LEU A 424 25.63 8.39 20.15
C LEU A 424 25.14 7.00 20.60
N SER A 425 25.36 5.95 19.80
CA SER A 425 24.98 4.58 20.16
C SER A 425 25.69 4.07 21.43
N GLU A 426 26.95 4.49 21.64
CA GLU A 426 27.72 4.17 22.85
C GLU A 426 27.19 4.92 24.08
N VAL A 427 26.93 6.23 23.93
CA VAL A 427 26.36 7.08 24.99
C VAL A 427 24.99 6.58 25.42
N MET A 428 24.20 6.10 24.45
CA MET A 428 22.88 5.53 24.68
C MET A 428 22.91 4.08 25.16
N LYS A 429 24.09 3.47 25.32
CA LYS A 429 24.28 2.08 25.75
C LYS A 429 23.59 1.06 24.84
N VAL A 430 23.59 1.33 23.54
CA VAL A 430 23.13 0.39 22.51
C VAL A 430 24.24 -0.58 22.15
N ARG A 431 25.48 -0.08 22.01
CA ARG A 431 26.68 -0.90 21.82
C ARG A 431 27.70 -0.65 22.92
N ASP A 432 28.52 -1.65 23.17
CA ASP A 432 29.65 -1.56 24.08
C ASP A 432 30.78 -0.71 23.49
N ARG A 433 31.38 0.13 24.32
CA ARG A 433 32.42 1.09 23.89
C ARG A 433 33.77 0.41 23.61
N ALA A 434 34.06 -0.71 24.27
CA ALA A 434 35.35 -1.39 24.13
C ALA A 434 35.34 -2.45 23.03
N THR A 435 34.24 -3.17 22.88
CA THR A 435 34.10 -4.31 21.98
C THR A 435 33.26 -4.01 20.73
N GLY A 436 32.49 -2.92 20.73
CA GLY A 436 31.58 -2.56 19.63
C GLY A 436 30.36 -3.47 19.49
N ARG A 437 30.21 -4.49 20.34
CA ARG A 437 29.09 -5.44 20.29
C ARG A 437 27.79 -4.80 20.78
N LEU A 438 26.67 -5.20 20.18
CA LEU A 438 25.34 -4.81 20.66
C LEU A 438 25.11 -5.32 22.08
N LEU A 439 24.55 -4.46 22.93
CA LEU A 439 24.16 -4.78 24.30
C LEU A 439 22.72 -5.29 24.39
N THR A 440 21.99 -5.23 23.28
CA THR A 440 20.62 -5.74 23.11
C THR A 440 20.67 -7.25 22.82
N SER A 441 19.83 -8.04 23.49
CA SER A 441 19.75 -9.48 23.20
C SER A 441 19.09 -9.77 21.85
N GLU A 442 19.30 -10.96 21.28
CA GLU A 442 18.62 -11.34 20.03
C GLU A 442 17.09 -11.36 20.17
N GLU A 443 16.56 -11.79 21.32
CA GLU A 443 15.11 -11.75 21.57
C GLU A 443 14.56 -10.32 21.63
N GLU A 444 15.34 -9.38 22.18
CA GLU A 444 15.00 -7.95 22.18
C GLU A 444 15.08 -7.38 20.76
N LEU A 445 16.07 -7.78 19.97
CA LEU A 445 16.21 -7.35 18.57
C LEU A 445 15.08 -7.90 17.69
N GLU A 446 14.64 -9.14 17.90
CA GLU A 446 13.47 -9.71 17.21
C GLU A 446 12.20 -8.87 17.47
N ALA A 447 11.99 -8.45 18.72
CA ALA A 447 10.89 -7.55 19.08
C ALA A 447 11.03 -6.15 18.44
N ALA A 448 12.27 -5.68 18.23
CA ALA A 448 12.54 -4.41 17.55
C ALA A 448 12.29 -4.49 16.03
N ASP A 449 12.66 -5.61 15.41
CA ASP A 449 12.53 -5.86 13.97
C ASP A 449 11.09 -6.07 13.51
N PHE A 450 10.19 -6.32 14.46
CA PHE A 450 8.75 -6.21 14.21
C PHE A 450 8.36 -4.84 13.62
N TYR A 451 9.18 -3.80 13.81
CA TYR A 451 8.95 -2.46 13.30
C TYR A 451 9.89 -2.10 12.15
N HIS A 452 9.38 -1.29 11.23
CA HIS A 452 10.18 -0.56 10.26
C HIS A 452 9.96 0.94 10.40
N ALA A 453 10.91 1.72 9.89
CA ALA A 453 10.76 3.15 9.75
C ALA A 453 10.48 3.53 8.31
N PHE A 454 9.76 4.64 8.12
CA PHE A 454 9.55 5.20 6.81
C PHE A 454 9.72 6.72 6.79
N TYR A 455 9.97 7.22 5.59
CA TYR A 455 10.00 8.64 5.28
C TYR A 455 9.29 8.92 3.96
N SER A 456 8.52 10.00 3.94
CA SER A 456 7.74 10.45 2.81
C SER A 456 7.87 11.95 2.59
N LEU A 457 7.80 12.35 1.31
CA LEU A 457 7.82 13.72 0.84
C LEU A 457 6.61 14.01 -0.04
N PRO A 458 6.15 15.27 -0.12
CA PRO A 458 5.20 15.67 -1.13
C PRO A 458 5.74 15.47 -2.56
N PHE A 459 4.98 14.78 -3.43
CA PHE A 459 5.36 14.31 -4.78
C PHE A 459 6.07 15.37 -5.66
N ARG A 460 5.68 16.65 -5.53
CA ARG A 460 6.19 17.73 -6.40
C ARG A 460 7.62 18.20 -6.06
N TYR A 461 8.19 17.80 -4.92
CA TYR A 461 9.55 18.20 -4.55
C TYR A 461 10.62 17.39 -5.30
N TYR A 462 10.39 16.09 -5.53
CA TYR A 462 11.34 15.19 -6.18
C TYR A 462 11.68 15.58 -7.63
N ARG A 463 10.69 16.10 -8.36
CA ARG A 463 10.84 16.50 -9.77
C ARG A 463 11.61 17.82 -9.97
N LEU A 464 11.94 18.53 -8.90
CA LEU A 464 12.78 19.75 -8.96
C LEU A 464 14.26 19.47 -8.69
N GLU A 465 14.62 18.41 -7.95
CA GLU A 465 16.03 18.12 -7.60
C GLU A 465 16.71 17.11 -8.54
N LEU A 466 15.96 16.22 -9.21
CA LEU A 466 16.52 15.24 -10.17
C LEU A 466 16.66 15.76 -11.62
N ASP A 467 16.40 17.04 -11.86
CA ASP A 467 16.13 17.58 -13.20
C ASP A 467 17.23 18.55 -13.70
N PHE A 468 18.50 18.27 -13.38
CA PHE A 468 19.65 18.75 -14.17
C PHE A 468 19.92 17.79 -15.34
N SER A 469 18.91 17.59 -16.19
CA SER A 469 19.05 16.78 -17.41
C SER A 469 19.03 17.67 -18.66
N PRO A 470 19.84 17.37 -19.70
CA PRO A 470 19.92 18.13 -20.96
C PRO A 470 18.59 18.33 -21.71
N SER A 471 17.54 17.61 -21.31
CA SER A 471 16.17 17.68 -21.85
C SER A 471 15.53 19.07 -21.75
N ARG A 472 15.87 19.88 -20.73
CA ARG A 472 15.33 21.25 -20.61
C ARG A 472 15.91 22.24 -21.62
N TYR A 473 17.15 22.03 -22.09
CA TYR A 473 17.70 22.81 -23.19
C TYR A 473 16.94 22.53 -24.50
N LEU A 474 16.54 21.27 -24.71
CA LEU A 474 15.81 20.87 -25.91
C LEU A 474 14.36 21.39 -25.90
N LEU A 475 13.68 21.36 -24.76
CA LEU A 475 12.31 21.90 -24.62
C LEU A 475 12.28 23.44 -24.74
N GLY A 476 13.31 24.13 -24.21
CA GLY A 476 13.47 25.58 -24.41
C GLY A 476 13.78 25.99 -25.86
N LEU A 477 14.39 25.09 -26.64
CA LEU A 477 14.63 25.27 -28.08
C LEU A 477 13.39 25.03 -28.93
N ILE A 478 12.46 24.16 -28.50
CA ILE A 478 11.28 23.75 -29.30
C ILE A 478 10.07 24.65 -29.05
N PHE A 479 9.80 25.06 -27.80
CA PHE A 479 8.54 25.75 -27.44
C PHE A 479 8.67 27.23 -27.06
N GLY A 480 9.87 27.82 -27.19
CA GLY A 480 10.07 29.22 -26.86
C GLY A 480 10.01 29.51 -25.35
N SER A 481 10.46 30.71 -24.96
CA SER A 481 10.68 31.08 -23.56
C SER A 481 9.43 31.60 -22.83
N SER A 482 8.26 31.63 -23.48
CA SER A 482 7.04 32.24 -22.93
C SER A 482 6.41 31.37 -21.84
N GLU A 483 5.81 32.02 -20.85
CA GLU A 483 5.19 31.36 -19.70
C GLU A 483 3.93 30.57 -20.09
N ALA A 484 3.22 31.02 -21.13
CA ALA A 484 2.04 30.34 -21.69
C ALA A 484 2.43 29.03 -22.38
N ASP A 485 3.53 29.01 -23.15
CA ASP A 485 4.01 27.80 -23.82
C ASP A 485 4.47 26.74 -22.81
N LYS A 486 5.06 27.17 -21.70
CA LYS A 486 5.41 26.29 -20.57
C LYS A 486 4.17 25.72 -19.87
N MET A 487 3.12 26.52 -19.69
CA MET A 487 1.85 26.03 -19.11
C MET A 487 1.14 25.02 -20.01
N VAL A 488 1.17 25.22 -21.33
CA VAL A 488 0.60 24.28 -22.31
C VAL A 488 1.44 23.00 -22.36
N ALA A 489 2.78 23.12 -22.36
CA ALA A 489 3.68 21.97 -22.33
C ALA A 489 3.51 21.14 -21.05
N ASP A 490 3.41 21.78 -19.87
CA ASP A 490 3.13 21.09 -18.61
C ASP A 490 1.75 20.41 -18.65
N ALA A 491 0.70 21.10 -19.10
CA ALA A 491 -0.63 20.49 -19.20
C ALA A 491 -0.65 19.25 -20.11
N LEU A 492 0.15 19.24 -21.18
CA LEU A 492 0.30 18.10 -22.07
C LEU A 492 1.09 16.96 -21.40
N VAL A 493 2.22 17.28 -20.75
CA VAL A 493 3.15 16.30 -20.15
C VAL A 493 2.51 15.56 -18.97
N TYR A 494 1.69 16.23 -18.16
CA TYR A 494 1.02 15.63 -17.00
C TYR A 494 -0.39 15.10 -17.31
N HIS A 495 -0.80 15.08 -18.59
CA HIS A 495 -2.11 14.54 -18.94
C HIS A 495 -2.14 13.02 -18.67
N PRO A 496 -3.22 12.47 -18.06
CA PRO A 496 -3.32 11.03 -17.78
C PRO A 496 -3.09 10.13 -19.00
N THR A 497 -3.48 10.62 -20.19
CA THR A 497 -3.22 9.94 -21.48
C THR A 497 -1.73 9.82 -21.81
N VAL A 498 -0.88 10.74 -21.37
CA VAL A 498 0.57 10.64 -21.55
C VAL A 498 1.14 9.55 -20.65
N SER A 499 0.74 9.49 -19.38
CA SER A 499 1.12 8.39 -18.49
C SER A 499 0.65 7.03 -19.03
N HIS A 500 -0.57 6.96 -19.55
CA HIS A 500 -1.09 5.76 -20.20
C HIS A 500 -0.30 5.39 -21.47
N TYR A 501 -0.03 6.36 -22.34
CA TYR A 501 0.83 6.16 -23.52
C TYR A 501 2.22 5.66 -23.14
N LEU A 502 2.82 6.19 -22.08
CA LEU A 502 4.12 5.75 -21.59
C LEU A 502 4.09 4.29 -21.12
N LYS A 503 3.04 3.87 -20.39
CA LYS A 503 2.83 2.46 -20.03
C LYS A 503 2.67 1.57 -21.27
N PHE A 504 1.89 2.02 -22.26
CA PHE A 504 1.69 1.30 -23.51
C PHE A 504 3.00 1.13 -24.30
N VAL A 505 3.73 2.22 -24.53
CA VAL A 505 4.98 2.21 -25.28
C VAL A 505 6.12 1.57 -24.48
N ALA A 506 6.05 1.45 -23.16
CA ALA A 506 7.04 0.67 -22.41
C ALA A 506 7.02 -0.82 -22.77
N THR A 507 5.87 -1.37 -23.18
CA THR A 507 5.74 -2.78 -23.58
C THR A 507 6.31 -3.05 -24.97
N THR A 508 7.07 -4.15 -25.13
CA THR A 508 7.58 -4.59 -26.43
C THR A 508 6.46 -5.02 -27.37
N VAL A 509 5.41 -5.64 -26.83
CA VAL A 509 4.18 -5.98 -27.55
C VAL A 509 3.45 -4.74 -28.07
N GLY A 510 3.25 -3.70 -27.26
CA GLY A 510 2.57 -2.47 -27.71
C GLY A 510 3.28 -1.83 -28.91
N ARG A 511 4.61 -1.75 -28.86
CA ARG A 511 5.44 -1.29 -29.98
C ARG A 511 5.32 -2.19 -31.21
N ASP A 512 5.35 -3.52 -31.06
CA ASP A 512 5.19 -4.46 -32.19
C ASP A 512 3.83 -4.28 -32.90
N LYS A 513 2.72 -4.20 -32.16
CA LYS A 513 1.38 -4.06 -32.78
C LYS A 513 1.22 -2.72 -33.51
N VAL A 514 1.83 -1.64 -33.00
CA VAL A 514 1.86 -0.35 -33.72
C VAL A 514 2.67 -0.46 -35.01
N LEU A 515 3.87 -1.05 -34.95
CA LEU A 515 4.69 -1.27 -36.14
C LEU A 515 3.99 -2.19 -37.15
N ARG A 516 3.25 -3.21 -36.68
CA ARG A 516 2.43 -4.10 -37.52
C ARG A 516 1.36 -3.30 -38.26
N THR A 517 0.66 -2.43 -37.54
CA THR A 517 -0.38 -1.57 -38.11
C THR A 517 0.19 -0.68 -39.21
N LEU A 518 1.32 0.01 -38.93
CA LEU A 518 1.99 0.86 -39.92
C LEU A 518 2.50 0.06 -41.13
N GLN A 519 3.02 -1.15 -40.90
CA GLN A 519 3.50 -2.05 -41.95
C GLN A 519 2.37 -2.45 -42.92
N TYR A 520 1.24 -2.96 -42.41
CA TYR A 520 0.13 -3.43 -43.25
C TYR A 520 -0.65 -2.27 -43.87
N PHE A 521 -0.77 -1.15 -43.17
CA PHE A 521 -1.37 0.06 -43.74
C PHE A 521 -0.52 0.60 -44.88
N SER A 522 0.81 0.60 -44.74
CA SER A 522 1.73 0.96 -45.83
C SER A 522 1.63 -0.02 -47.01
N ARG A 523 1.40 -1.32 -46.76
CA ARG A 523 1.14 -2.32 -47.82
C ARG A 523 -0.13 -1.98 -48.61
N PHE A 524 -1.21 -1.63 -47.93
CA PHE A 524 -2.45 -1.19 -48.58
C PHE A 524 -2.24 0.11 -49.38
N LEU A 525 -1.59 1.13 -48.78
CA LEU A 525 -1.34 2.41 -49.45
C LEU A 525 -0.47 2.26 -50.69
N ALA A 526 0.59 1.44 -50.64
CA ALA A 526 1.44 1.17 -51.80
C ALA A 526 0.61 0.56 -52.95
N TRP A 527 -0.24 -0.42 -52.65
CA TRP A 527 -1.16 -1.02 -53.63
C TRP A 527 -2.19 -0.02 -54.17
N TYR A 528 -2.79 0.80 -53.30
CA TYR A 528 -3.79 1.80 -53.70
C TYR A 528 -3.18 2.88 -54.61
N LEU A 529 -1.97 3.36 -54.29
CA LEU A 529 -1.24 4.34 -55.10
C LEU A 529 -0.81 3.76 -56.45
N TYR A 530 -0.41 2.50 -56.49
CA TYR A 530 -0.14 1.78 -57.74
C TYR A 530 -1.39 1.69 -58.63
N ARG A 531 -2.54 1.31 -58.05
CA ARG A 531 -3.83 1.21 -58.79
C ARG A 531 -4.37 2.55 -59.27
N THR A 532 -4.04 3.64 -58.57
CA THR A 532 -4.40 5.01 -58.97
C THR A 532 -3.37 5.67 -59.90
N ASN A 533 -2.44 4.87 -60.46
CA ASN A 533 -1.44 5.28 -61.45
C ASN A 533 -0.55 6.46 -61.00
N ARG A 534 -0.20 6.49 -59.71
CA ARG A 534 0.72 7.49 -59.13
C ARG A 534 2.18 7.15 -59.45
N PRO A 535 3.07 8.15 -59.54
CA PRO A 535 4.48 7.91 -59.89
C PRO A 535 5.18 7.05 -58.83
N ALA A 536 6.15 6.24 -59.27
CA ALA A 536 6.90 5.31 -58.41
C ALA A 536 7.59 6.01 -57.22
N SER A 537 7.95 7.29 -57.36
CA SER A 537 8.50 8.12 -56.29
C SER A 537 7.54 8.30 -55.10
N THR A 538 6.22 8.25 -55.33
CA THR A 538 5.20 8.35 -54.27
C THR A 538 4.94 6.99 -53.60
N ILE A 539 5.20 5.88 -54.30
CA ILE A 539 4.99 4.51 -53.80
C ILE A 539 6.20 4.04 -52.97
N ALA A 540 7.41 4.40 -53.39
CA ALA A 540 8.66 3.96 -52.79
C ALA A 540 8.77 4.15 -51.27
N PRO A 541 8.29 5.26 -50.65
CA PRO A 541 8.30 5.41 -49.20
C PRO A 541 7.45 4.36 -48.46
N PHE A 542 6.31 3.97 -49.04
CA PHE A 542 5.40 2.99 -48.42
C PHE A 542 5.94 1.56 -48.55
N ASP A 543 6.57 1.22 -49.68
CA ASP A 543 7.27 -0.05 -49.84
C ASP A 543 8.49 -0.16 -48.93
N ALA A 544 9.25 0.93 -48.78
CA ALA A 544 10.35 0.98 -47.81
C ALA A 544 9.85 0.80 -46.37
N THR A 545 8.74 1.46 -46.00
CA THR A 545 8.13 1.35 -44.67
C THR A 545 7.63 -0.07 -44.39
N LYS A 546 6.91 -0.67 -45.35
CA LYS A 546 6.47 -2.08 -45.31
C LYS A 546 7.64 -3.03 -45.07
N LYS A 547 8.75 -2.84 -45.78
CA LYS A 547 9.95 -3.71 -45.67
C LYS A 547 10.68 -3.51 -44.34
N THR A 548 11.00 -2.27 -43.99
CA THR A 548 11.80 -1.95 -42.79
C THR A 548 11.06 -2.34 -41.51
N PHE A 549 9.77 -1.99 -41.39
CA PHE A 549 9.00 -2.37 -40.20
C PHE A 549 8.77 -3.88 -40.12
N GLY A 550 8.62 -4.57 -41.26
CA GLY A 550 8.59 -6.03 -41.29
C GLY A 550 9.88 -6.66 -40.74
N GLN A 551 11.05 -6.11 -41.07
CA GLN A 551 12.34 -6.57 -40.56
C GLN A 551 12.52 -6.25 -39.06
N THR A 552 12.16 -5.03 -38.62
CA THR A 552 12.24 -4.64 -37.21
C THR A 552 11.40 -5.55 -36.33
N ARG A 553 10.16 -5.86 -36.75
CA ARG A 553 9.27 -6.76 -36.01
C ARG A 553 9.75 -8.20 -35.96
N LYS A 554 10.41 -8.67 -37.02
CA LYS A 554 11.09 -9.96 -37.01
C LYS A 554 12.17 -10.01 -35.92
N LEU A 555 12.96 -8.93 -35.79
CA LEU A 555 13.98 -8.84 -34.74
C LEU A 555 13.37 -8.77 -33.33
N MET A 556 12.29 -8.00 -33.14
CA MET A 556 11.62 -7.87 -31.83
C MET A 556 10.96 -9.17 -31.32
N ARG A 557 10.71 -10.15 -32.19
CA ARG A 557 10.09 -11.43 -31.83
C ARG A 557 11.10 -12.59 -31.67
N VAL A 558 12.40 -12.31 -31.79
CA VAL A 558 13.44 -13.32 -31.55
C VAL A 558 13.32 -13.86 -30.13
N GLY A 559 13.26 -15.18 -29.99
CA GLY A 559 13.08 -15.86 -28.69
C GLY A 559 11.63 -16.13 -28.28
N LYS A 560 10.63 -15.45 -28.86
CA LYS A 560 9.20 -15.63 -28.49
C LYS A 560 8.64 -17.04 -28.74
N PHE A 561 9.30 -17.88 -29.52
CA PHE A 561 8.86 -19.27 -29.71
C PHE A 561 8.86 -20.10 -28.41
N VAL A 562 9.69 -19.74 -27.43
CA VAL A 562 9.76 -20.43 -26.13
C VAL A 562 8.49 -20.24 -25.31
N GLU A 563 7.91 -19.03 -25.37
CA GLU A 563 6.62 -18.70 -24.75
C GLU A 563 5.50 -19.61 -25.25
N HIS A 564 5.43 -19.79 -26.57
CA HIS A 564 4.44 -20.68 -27.19
C HIS A 564 4.65 -22.16 -26.87
N PHE A 565 5.91 -22.63 -26.73
CA PHE A 565 6.17 -23.99 -26.26
C PHE A 565 5.74 -24.20 -24.80
N LYS A 566 6.02 -23.23 -23.92
CA LYS A 566 5.55 -23.24 -22.53
C LYS A 566 4.01 -23.25 -22.46
N ALA A 567 3.35 -22.39 -23.24
CA ALA A 567 1.90 -22.33 -23.30
C ALA A 567 1.27 -23.64 -23.82
N ALA A 568 1.90 -24.29 -24.80
CA ALA A 568 1.46 -25.61 -25.27
C ALA A 568 1.57 -26.70 -24.19
N ALA A 569 2.64 -26.67 -23.38
CA ALA A 569 2.83 -27.61 -22.27
C ALA A 569 1.76 -27.39 -21.18
N ILE A 570 1.52 -26.14 -20.78
CA ILE A 570 0.48 -25.78 -19.80
C ILE A 570 -0.91 -26.25 -20.28
N ALA A 571 -1.25 -25.98 -21.55
CA ALA A 571 -2.50 -26.44 -22.13
C ALA A 571 -2.61 -27.98 -22.15
N SER A 572 -1.50 -28.69 -22.32
CA SER A 572 -1.46 -30.16 -22.25
C SER A 572 -1.71 -30.69 -20.84
N ASP A 573 -1.23 -29.98 -19.81
CA ASP A 573 -1.38 -30.39 -18.41
C ASP A 573 -2.77 -30.08 -17.84
N ALA A 574 -3.54 -29.19 -18.48
CA ALA A 574 -4.91 -28.83 -18.12
C ALA A 574 -5.92 -29.96 -18.39
N LYS A 575 -5.89 -31.03 -17.59
CA LYS A 575 -6.76 -32.21 -17.73
C LYS A 575 -8.24 -31.95 -17.44
N SER A 576 -8.56 -30.86 -16.73
CA SER A 576 -9.93 -30.45 -16.38
C SER A 576 -10.65 -29.65 -17.47
N MET A 577 -9.95 -29.25 -18.54
CA MET A 577 -10.50 -28.46 -19.64
C MET A 577 -11.30 -29.34 -20.61
N ASP A 578 -12.29 -28.76 -21.30
CA ASP A 578 -12.97 -29.42 -22.40
C ASP A 578 -11.95 -29.99 -23.41
N PRO A 579 -12.07 -31.28 -23.80
CA PRO A 579 -11.11 -31.91 -24.67
C PRO A 579 -10.91 -31.17 -26.00
N VAL A 580 -11.95 -30.62 -26.59
CA VAL A 580 -11.90 -29.89 -27.88
C VAL A 580 -11.12 -28.59 -27.71
N LEU A 581 -11.38 -27.83 -26.64
CA LEU A 581 -10.61 -26.63 -26.35
C LEU A 581 -9.15 -26.94 -26.04
N ARG A 582 -8.89 -28.02 -25.31
CA ARG A 582 -7.52 -28.44 -25.00
C ARG A 582 -6.73 -28.81 -26.26
N PHE A 583 -7.29 -29.65 -27.14
CA PHE A 583 -6.62 -30.04 -28.39
C PHE A 583 -6.40 -28.86 -29.32
N THR A 584 -7.39 -27.97 -29.45
CA THR A 584 -7.26 -26.77 -30.29
C THR A 584 -6.26 -25.76 -29.70
N ALA A 585 -6.19 -25.62 -28.37
CA ALA A 585 -5.20 -24.76 -27.71
C ALA A 585 -3.77 -25.26 -27.93
N ILE A 586 -3.52 -26.57 -27.75
CA ILE A 586 -2.20 -27.18 -28.01
C ILE A 586 -1.82 -27.00 -29.48
N GLY A 587 -2.73 -27.31 -30.41
CA GLY A 587 -2.49 -27.17 -31.85
C GLY A 587 -2.17 -25.74 -32.26
N ARG A 588 -2.90 -24.75 -31.70
CA ARG A 588 -2.64 -23.32 -31.91
C ARG A 588 -1.24 -22.93 -31.46
N GLN A 589 -0.88 -23.26 -30.22
CA GLN A 589 0.39 -22.85 -29.62
C GLN A 589 1.59 -23.52 -30.30
N LEU A 590 1.49 -24.81 -30.65
CA LEU A 590 2.54 -25.50 -31.40
C LEU A 590 2.72 -24.93 -32.83
N GLY A 591 1.62 -24.58 -33.50
CA GLY A 591 1.67 -23.91 -34.80
C GLY A 591 2.39 -22.57 -34.76
N TYR A 592 2.11 -21.74 -33.74
CA TYR A 592 2.79 -20.47 -33.53
C TYR A 592 4.26 -20.64 -33.13
N ALA A 593 4.57 -21.58 -32.23
CA ALA A 593 5.93 -21.90 -31.83
C ALA A 593 6.79 -22.30 -33.04
N PHE A 594 6.30 -23.21 -33.88
CA PHE A 594 7.03 -23.68 -35.05
C PHE A 594 7.18 -22.60 -36.13
N TYR A 595 6.16 -21.78 -36.35
CA TYR A 595 6.26 -20.61 -37.23
C TYR A 595 7.37 -19.66 -36.76
N MET A 596 7.36 -19.26 -35.47
CA MET A 596 8.36 -18.35 -34.93
C MET A 596 9.77 -18.94 -34.91
N LEU A 597 9.90 -20.25 -34.68
CA LEU A 597 11.18 -20.95 -34.79
C LEU A 597 11.74 -20.85 -36.21
N CYS A 598 10.92 -21.12 -37.23
CA CYS A 598 11.30 -20.98 -38.64
C CYS A 598 11.61 -19.52 -39.02
N ASP A 599 10.81 -18.55 -38.52
CA ASP A 599 10.99 -17.12 -38.78
C ASP A 599 12.32 -16.60 -38.18
N ASN A 600 12.64 -17.04 -36.95
CA ASN A 600 13.85 -16.70 -36.22
C ASN A 600 15.11 -17.28 -36.87
N ALA A 601 15.05 -18.52 -37.35
CA ALA A 601 16.13 -19.14 -38.11
C ALA A 601 16.44 -18.39 -39.41
N CYS A 602 15.50 -17.59 -39.92
CA CYS A 602 15.65 -16.77 -41.12
C CYS A 602 16.05 -15.30 -40.83
N VAL A 603 16.28 -14.92 -39.56
CA VAL A 603 16.65 -13.54 -39.19
C VAL A 603 17.95 -13.09 -39.85
N LEU A 604 18.99 -13.93 -39.82
CA LEU A 604 20.30 -13.58 -40.40
C LEU A 604 20.24 -13.40 -41.92
N ASP A 605 19.35 -14.12 -42.60
CA ASP A 605 19.11 -13.94 -44.03
C ASP A 605 18.34 -12.63 -44.28
N ALA A 606 17.32 -12.36 -43.47
CA ALA A 606 16.48 -11.17 -43.57
C ALA A 606 17.24 -9.86 -43.30
N THR A 607 18.24 -9.87 -42.40
CA THR A 607 19.12 -8.73 -42.10
C THR A 607 20.32 -8.63 -43.04
N ALA A 608 20.44 -9.54 -44.01
CA ALA A 608 21.57 -9.64 -44.94
C ALA A 608 22.95 -9.88 -44.28
N ILE A 609 22.98 -10.30 -43.01
CA ILE A 609 24.22 -10.66 -42.30
C ILE A 609 24.80 -11.97 -42.85
N ARG A 610 23.95 -12.98 -43.07
CA ARG A 610 24.34 -14.25 -43.68
C ARG A 610 23.22 -14.78 -44.56
N LYS A 611 23.42 -14.73 -45.87
CA LYS A 611 22.47 -15.28 -46.84
C LYS A 611 22.44 -16.81 -46.78
N SER A 612 21.24 -17.37 -46.82
CA SER A 612 21.00 -18.81 -46.77
C SER A 612 20.08 -19.22 -47.90
N SER A 613 20.51 -20.20 -48.70
CA SER A 613 19.69 -20.81 -49.76
C SER A 613 18.49 -21.59 -49.20
N PHE A 614 18.51 -21.96 -47.92
CA PHE A 614 17.44 -22.69 -47.25
C PHE A 614 16.32 -21.78 -46.71
N ALA A 615 16.58 -20.47 -46.55
CA ALA A 615 15.63 -19.54 -45.93
C ALA A 615 14.24 -19.50 -46.60
N PRO A 616 14.11 -19.49 -47.96
CA PRO A 616 12.80 -19.48 -48.60
C PRO A 616 11.98 -20.74 -48.32
N ARG A 617 12.64 -21.90 -48.24
CA ARG A 617 11.97 -23.18 -47.93
C ARG A 617 11.49 -23.19 -46.47
N LEU A 618 12.33 -22.73 -45.55
CA LEU A 618 12.02 -22.68 -44.12
C LEU A 618 10.88 -21.70 -43.82
N LEU A 619 10.87 -20.53 -44.47
CA LEU A 619 9.76 -19.57 -44.38
C LEU A 619 8.45 -20.17 -44.90
N ARG A 620 8.49 -20.98 -45.98
CA ARG A 620 7.30 -21.64 -46.51
C ARG A 620 6.71 -22.66 -45.53
N GLU A 621 7.55 -23.47 -44.89
CA GLU A 621 7.08 -24.37 -43.82
C GLU A 621 6.57 -23.60 -42.59
N GLY A 622 7.22 -22.48 -42.25
CA GLY A 622 6.73 -21.56 -41.23
C GLY A 622 5.32 -21.05 -41.52
N TYR A 623 5.04 -20.60 -42.75
CA TYR A 623 3.71 -20.14 -43.14
C TYR A 623 2.65 -21.25 -43.08
N ARG A 624 3.02 -22.51 -43.36
CA ARG A 624 2.11 -23.67 -43.19
C ARG A 624 1.76 -23.91 -41.72
N ALA A 625 2.76 -23.84 -40.83
CA ALA A 625 2.54 -23.97 -39.40
C ALA A 625 1.72 -22.81 -38.84
N TRP A 626 1.94 -21.58 -39.32
CA TRP A 626 1.14 -20.43 -38.94
C TRP A 626 -0.32 -20.58 -39.37
N PHE A 627 -0.56 -21.03 -40.61
CA PHE A 627 -1.90 -21.34 -41.09
C PHE A 627 -2.58 -22.42 -40.24
N ALA A 628 -1.87 -23.49 -39.89
CA ALA A 628 -2.39 -24.54 -39.03
C ALA A 628 -2.75 -24.00 -37.64
N GLY A 629 -1.88 -23.18 -37.04
CA GLY A 629 -2.12 -22.54 -35.75
C GLY A 629 -3.36 -21.65 -35.75
N ILE A 630 -3.54 -20.79 -36.77
CA ILE A 630 -4.75 -19.96 -36.91
C ILE A 630 -5.99 -20.83 -37.15
N SER A 631 -5.88 -21.91 -37.92
CA SER A 631 -7.02 -22.81 -38.16
C SER A 631 -7.54 -23.44 -36.86
N PHE A 632 -6.63 -23.86 -35.96
CA PHE A 632 -7.00 -24.30 -34.62
C PHE A 632 -7.58 -23.16 -33.76
N SER A 633 -7.05 -21.94 -33.88
CA SER A 633 -7.58 -20.75 -33.20
C SER A 633 -9.03 -20.43 -33.62
N ILE A 634 -9.32 -20.47 -34.92
CA ILE A 634 -10.66 -20.26 -35.47
C ILE A 634 -11.61 -21.38 -35.02
N ALA A 635 -11.17 -22.64 -35.07
CA ALA A 635 -11.98 -23.77 -34.60
C ALA A 635 -12.33 -23.63 -33.11
N SER A 636 -11.35 -23.26 -32.29
CA SER A 636 -11.53 -22.96 -30.85
C SER A 636 -12.52 -21.81 -30.66
N GLY A 637 -12.33 -20.69 -31.34
CA GLY A 637 -13.21 -19.53 -31.24
C GLY A 637 -14.65 -19.82 -31.68
N ILE A 638 -14.86 -20.62 -32.73
CA ILE A 638 -16.21 -21.03 -33.18
C ILE A 638 -16.87 -21.92 -32.11
N TYR A 639 -16.12 -22.87 -31.53
CA TYR A 639 -16.62 -23.75 -30.47
C TYR A 639 -17.01 -22.95 -29.21
N SER A 640 -16.11 -22.08 -28.72
CA SER A 640 -16.40 -21.20 -27.58
C SER A 640 -17.58 -20.27 -27.86
N TYR A 641 -17.66 -19.71 -29.07
CA TYR A 641 -18.78 -18.86 -29.46
C TYR A 641 -20.12 -19.61 -29.44
N TYR A 642 -20.14 -20.85 -29.93
CA TYR A 642 -21.32 -21.70 -29.88
C TYR A 642 -21.74 -22.03 -28.44
N ASN A 643 -20.79 -22.41 -27.57
CA ASN A 643 -21.05 -22.72 -26.16
C ASN A 643 -21.60 -21.50 -25.40
N LEU A 644 -21.00 -20.33 -25.60
CA LEU A 644 -21.44 -19.07 -24.99
C LEU A 644 -22.83 -18.65 -25.49
N LEU A 645 -23.13 -18.85 -26.77
CA LEU A 645 -24.47 -18.57 -27.32
C LEU A 645 -25.55 -19.47 -26.70
N GLN A 646 -25.26 -20.75 -26.48
CA GLN A 646 -26.20 -21.67 -25.83
C GLN A 646 -26.47 -21.23 -24.38
N ARG A 647 -25.42 -20.87 -23.64
CA ARG A 647 -25.53 -20.32 -22.27
C ARG A 647 -26.32 -19.01 -22.24
N SER A 648 -26.07 -18.10 -23.19
CA SER A 648 -26.78 -16.83 -23.31
C SER A 648 -28.29 -17.01 -23.54
N LYS A 649 -28.67 -17.96 -24.41
CA LYS A 649 -30.08 -18.28 -24.68
C LYS A 649 -30.78 -18.87 -23.46
N ALA A 650 -30.11 -19.76 -22.72
CA ALA A 650 -30.65 -20.36 -21.51
C ALA A 650 -30.91 -19.32 -20.40
N ILE A 651 -30.02 -18.34 -20.24
CA ILE A 651 -30.14 -17.27 -19.24
C ILE A 651 -31.25 -16.27 -19.61
N THR A 652 -31.35 -15.92 -20.89
CA THR A 652 -32.36 -14.94 -21.39
C THR A 652 -33.80 -15.45 -21.25
N GLN A 653 -34.00 -16.77 -21.21
CA GLN A 653 -35.33 -17.37 -21.03
C GLN A 653 -35.82 -17.38 -19.57
N SER A 654 -34.95 -17.10 -18.60
CA SER A 654 -35.29 -17.08 -17.17
C SER A 654 -35.50 -15.65 -16.66
N SER A 655 -36.63 -15.40 -16.01
CA SER A 655 -37.04 -14.07 -15.50
C SER A 655 -36.53 -13.81 -14.07
N ASP A 656 -35.22 -14.01 -13.84
CA ASP A 656 -34.59 -13.92 -12.52
C ASP A 656 -33.68 -12.68 -12.40
N PRO A 657 -33.89 -11.77 -11.41
CA PRO A 657 -33.09 -10.56 -11.23
C PRO A 657 -31.61 -10.77 -10.89
N GLU A 658 -31.20 -11.93 -10.35
CA GLU A 658 -29.77 -12.21 -10.08
C GLU A 658 -28.94 -12.40 -11.37
N LYS A 659 -29.59 -12.72 -12.49
CA LYS A 659 -28.93 -13.02 -13.76
C LYS A 659 -28.54 -11.81 -14.59
N VAL A 660 -28.83 -10.59 -14.12
CA VAL A 660 -28.43 -9.34 -14.81
C VAL A 660 -26.90 -9.17 -14.82
N VAL A 661 -26.22 -9.57 -13.73
CA VAL A 661 -24.76 -9.51 -13.63
C VAL A 661 -24.12 -10.60 -14.50
N GLU A 662 -24.67 -11.81 -14.52
CA GLU A 662 -24.21 -12.91 -15.37
C GLU A 662 -24.37 -12.59 -16.86
N THR A 663 -25.49 -11.97 -17.24
CA THR A 663 -25.73 -11.53 -18.62
C THR A 663 -24.69 -10.52 -19.08
N LYS A 664 -24.31 -9.57 -18.22
CA LYS A 664 -23.25 -8.59 -18.52
C LYS A 664 -21.87 -9.25 -18.67
N LYS A 665 -21.53 -10.20 -17.79
CA LYS A 665 -20.27 -10.96 -17.87
C LYS A 665 -20.19 -11.77 -19.17
N LEU A 666 -21.25 -12.51 -19.49
CA LEU A 666 -21.34 -13.30 -20.71
C LEU A 666 -21.24 -12.41 -21.96
N GLN A 667 -21.85 -11.22 -21.94
CA GLN A 667 -21.72 -10.26 -23.04
C GLN A 667 -20.27 -9.80 -23.25
N VAL A 668 -19.49 -9.62 -22.18
CA VAL A 668 -18.07 -9.27 -22.26
C VAL A 668 -17.26 -10.42 -22.85
N GLU A 669 -17.48 -11.65 -22.40
CA GLU A 669 -16.84 -12.87 -22.93
C GLU A 669 -17.14 -13.08 -24.41
N LEU A 670 -18.41 -12.94 -24.79
CA LEU A 670 -18.87 -13.11 -26.16
C LEU A 670 -18.27 -12.04 -27.08
N ASN A 671 -18.16 -10.79 -26.61
CA ASN A 671 -17.50 -9.72 -27.36
C ASN A 671 -15.99 -10.00 -27.53
N ALA A 672 -15.31 -10.54 -26.51
CA ALA A 672 -13.91 -10.91 -26.60
C ALA A 672 -13.67 -12.02 -27.65
N VAL A 673 -14.46 -13.10 -27.61
CA VAL A 673 -14.39 -14.19 -28.60
C VAL A 673 -14.66 -13.68 -30.02
N LYS A 674 -15.65 -12.79 -30.20
CA LYS A 674 -15.94 -12.16 -31.51
C LYS A 674 -14.75 -11.36 -32.04
N VAL A 675 -14.14 -10.52 -31.20
CA VAL A 675 -12.98 -9.70 -31.60
C VAL A 675 -11.82 -10.60 -32.01
N GLN A 676 -11.56 -11.68 -31.27
CA GLN A 676 -10.51 -12.64 -31.62
C GLN A 676 -10.81 -13.36 -32.94
N LEU A 677 -12.04 -13.84 -33.14
CA LEU A 677 -12.44 -14.49 -34.39
C LEU A 677 -12.30 -13.58 -35.61
N ILE A 678 -12.70 -12.31 -35.49
CA ILE A 678 -12.50 -11.32 -36.56
C ILE A 678 -11.01 -11.13 -36.84
N SER A 679 -10.18 -11.02 -35.79
CA SER A 679 -8.73 -10.92 -35.95
C SER A 679 -8.13 -12.13 -36.65
N ASP A 680 -8.51 -13.34 -36.26
CA ASP A 680 -8.01 -14.59 -36.83
C ASP A 680 -8.45 -14.78 -38.29
N LEU A 681 -9.69 -14.42 -38.63
CA LEU A 681 -10.20 -14.41 -40.00
C LEU A 681 -9.49 -13.38 -40.89
N CYS A 682 -9.07 -12.25 -40.33
CA CYS A 682 -8.22 -11.30 -41.03
C CYS A 682 -6.80 -11.84 -41.20
N ASP A 683 -6.22 -12.43 -40.15
CA ASP A 683 -4.84 -12.89 -40.16
C ASP A 683 -4.61 -14.13 -41.04
N ILE A 684 -5.59 -15.02 -41.20
CA ILE A 684 -5.47 -16.21 -42.06
C ILE A 684 -5.21 -15.86 -43.54
N THR A 685 -5.64 -14.67 -43.98
CA THR A 685 -5.39 -14.18 -45.34
C THR A 685 -3.90 -14.07 -45.67
N ILE A 686 -3.07 -13.82 -44.66
CA ILE A 686 -1.63 -13.58 -44.82
C ILE A 686 -0.88 -14.87 -45.19
N PRO A 687 -0.92 -15.97 -44.40
CA PRO A 687 -0.28 -17.22 -44.78
C PRO A 687 -0.94 -17.87 -46.01
N SER A 688 -2.26 -17.73 -46.20
CA SER A 688 -2.94 -18.27 -47.39
C SER A 688 -2.46 -17.62 -48.70
N SER A 689 -2.31 -16.30 -48.71
CA SER A 689 -1.73 -15.57 -49.84
C SER A 689 -0.24 -15.87 -50.02
N ALA A 690 0.54 -15.92 -48.92
CA ALA A 690 1.98 -16.20 -48.98
C ALA A 690 2.32 -17.62 -49.48
N LEU A 691 1.45 -18.59 -49.23
CA LEU A 691 1.61 -19.97 -49.71
C LEU A 691 1.16 -20.17 -51.17
N GLY A 692 0.43 -19.20 -51.73
CA GLY A 692 -0.19 -19.29 -53.05
C GLY A 692 -1.43 -20.19 -53.07
N TRP A 693 -2.13 -20.33 -51.93
CA TRP A 693 -3.36 -21.13 -51.85
C TRP A 693 -4.60 -20.32 -52.25
N VAL A 694 -4.55 -19.00 -52.06
CA VAL A 694 -5.62 -18.07 -52.43
C VAL A 694 -4.99 -16.83 -53.08
N ASP A 695 -5.47 -16.47 -54.27
CA ASP A 695 -5.02 -15.29 -55.02
C ASP A 695 -5.67 -14.03 -54.47
N LEU A 696 -5.19 -13.56 -53.31
CA LEU A 696 -5.60 -12.29 -52.71
C LEU A 696 -4.65 -11.16 -53.12
N ASP A 697 -5.22 -10.06 -53.61
CA ASP A 697 -4.48 -8.83 -53.89
C ASP A 697 -3.81 -8.24 -52.63
N ASP A 698 -2.67 -7.57 -52.83
CA ASP A 698 -1.93 -6.89 -51.77
C ASP A 698 -2.78 -5.86 -51.00
N GLY A 699 -3.80 -5.29 -51.64
CA GLY A 699 -4.78 -4.41 -51.00
C GLY A 699 -5.65 -5.12 -49.96
N ILE A 700 -6.17 -6.32 -50.27
CA ILE A 700 -7.02 -7.10 -49.35
C ILE A 700 -6.19 -7.57 -48.16
N VAL A 701 -5.00 -8.12 -48.41
CA VAL A 701 -4.07 -8.57 -47.35
C VAL A 701 -3.60 -7.37 -46.49
N GLY A 702 -3.39 -6.20 -47.11
CA GLY A 702 -3.07 -4.96 -46.42
C GLY A 702 -4.20 -4.49 -45.48
N LEU A 703 -5.44 -4.44 -45.96
CA LEU A 703 -6.59 -4.04 -45.14
C LEU A 703 -6.92 -5.05 -44.03
N ALA A 704 -6.91 -6.35 -44.34
CA ALA A 704 -7.13 -7.40 -43.36
C ALA A 704 -6.06 -7.34 -42.25
N GLY A 705 -4.78 -7.28 -42.64
CA GLY A 705 -3.68 -7.13 -41.68
C GLY A 705 -3.72 -5.83 -40.89
N THR A 706 -4.20 -4.72 -41.46
CA THR A 706 -4.37 -3.46 -40.73
C THR A 706 -5.48 -3.59 -39.68
N THR A 707 -6.59 -4.24 -40.05
CA THR A 707 -7.75 -4.43 -39.17
C THR A 707 -7.39 -5.31 -37.97
N SER A 708 -6.78 -6.47 -38.19
CA SER A 708 -6.32 -7.34 -37.08
C SER A 708 -5.30 -6.63 -36.18
N SER A 709 -4.42 -5.82 -36.76
CA SER A 709 -3.41 -5.07 -35.99
C SER A 709 -4.01 -3.97 -35.13
N LEU A 710 -5.01 -3.23 -35.64
CA LEU A 710 -5.74 -2.22 -34.88
C LEU A 710 -6.51 -2.83 -33.71
N LEU A 711 -7.13 -4.00 -33.90
CA LEU A 711 -7.76 -4.75 -32.82
C LEU A 711 -6.72 -5.16 -31.76
N GLY A 712 -5.53 -5.58 -32.17
CA GLY A 712 -4.41 -5.89 -31.28
C GLY A 712 -3.89 -4.67 -30.51
N VAL A 713 -3.76 -3.51 -31.16
CA VAL A 713 -3.38 -2.25 -30.50
C VAL A 713 -4.45 -1.84 -29.49
N TRP A 714 -5.74 -1.92 -29.86
CA TRP A 714 -6.85 -1.61 -28.96
C TRP A 714 -6.87 -2.52 -27.73
N ALA A 715 -6.68 -3.83 -27.91
CA ALA A 715 -6.61 -4.79 -26.82
C ALA A 715 -5.45 -4.48 -25.86
N GLN A 716 -4.26 -4.21 -26.40
CA GLN A 716 -3.08 -3.89 -25.59
C GLN A 716 -3.18 -2.51 -24.92
N TRP A 717 -3.79 -1.53 -25.60
CA TRP A 717 -4.09 -0.22 -25.02
C TRP A 717 -5.03 -0.34 -23.82
N LYS A 718 -6.06 -1.19 -23.93
CA LYS A 718 -6.97 -1.47 -22.81
C LYS A 718 -6.30 -2.20 -21.64
N LYS A 719 -5.34 -3.11 -21.92
CA LYS A 719 -4.56 -3.79 -20.86
C LYS A 719 -3.64 -2.85 -20.09
N THR A 720 -3.20 -1.76 -20.72
CA THR A 720 -2.24 -0.79 -20.15
C THR A 720 -2.91 0.43 -19.55
N ALA A 721 -4.25 0.52 -19.68
CA ALA A 721 -5.11 1.54 -19.10
C ALA A 721 -5.38 1.21 -17.63
#